data_AF-A0A8J5MNU3-F1
#
_entry.id   AF-A0A8J5MNU3-F1
#
_cell.length_a   1.000
_cell.length_b   1.000
_cell.length_c   1.000
_cell.angle_alpha   90.00
_cell.angle_beta   90.00
_cell.angle_gamma   90.00
#
_symmetry.space_group_name_H-M   'P 1'
#
loop_
_entity.id
_entity.type
_entity.pdbx_description
1 polymer ?
#
loop_
_entity_poly.entity_id
_entity_poly.type
_entity_poly.pdbx_seq_one_letter_code
_entity_poly.pdbx_strand_id
1 'polypeptide(L)'
;MADEGSHEDLKESINGELRDYYQQLVKLYRPDLQDEVEAGILPFDPIFHDLSPHHFPEKDLILKPQEKEKDHRKIRVVDFLTTQLESESSELPKRILLLGRPESGKTALFALILHYWLHDKTKASPILCLHILNTWKPYIQYSILVKGLDNFDILVAIQCLSLDLQPSIIVDFKKDLLARLPKSTDKYGEDKILQFMKEMKVLILIDSLDYIPTATLSQDTLKPWEDKRIVIFSRLKFMEEAPNHPLKYQQSKDNMVLQLWGGVLDNPYSLSKFLSAANSDLFGGLSGKLFEDYCKRLCEVKKRSFDEFMNHMKELLKNLATEMRKPFNIYMAFQAWEKDTAINAKTVSEMYTKCFELWTQNYKTKVHLPTSDLRNLIVTGSNQLSTFVYHAFDKKQEHLLSEDCLAKECNYFDEIKPFIVHLLVPHYNASGKIQALTFRIKAHQTFFVAKYMVTQISHNLDEIKNLMILENFHQLCSVLPMTIGLMRKDSLSSEFKSHVIKLGKFISENEVIDYFNDPIINSTVQVLAESGLYNKVDDKYDKFVKDLLQNIKNSNWHILDGNLLPQALQALCECGHEANEKNKTPQKLNLSLSGLSTEMPGIPDILKAVRGCDIRIGLLMNSSFMGTDEKPLDEVIKVLHGRGHASLGKFTGYLKDVRILDSHPSTRRLYSISLRIKEYEEYENLYKISKNSHKLSCVVIRIPDVSSIKVKKLKELPPSITHLKVCIEGVTDETIGPAIAIWRAIRGNTQRKNQDYLRFWDVEERKLSPSGVIQLINVDLPADRIDIPLDQPLNDYDEKRIQEKLNEKKSKCTVKLMGSVKYPRRDLKYNKDEK
;
A
#
# COMPACT_ATOMS: atom_id res chain seq x y z
N MET A 1 12.80 -0.37 -51.90
CA MET A 1 11.78 -1.44 -51.81
C MET A 1 12.33 -2.76 -51.25
N ALA A 2 13.63 -3.09 -51.37
CA ALA A 2 14.19 -4.33 -50.77
C ALA A 2 14.56 -4.22 -49.27
N ASP A 3 14.79 -3.01 -48.73
CA ASP A 3 15.17 -2.82 -47.32
C ASP A 3 13.99 -3.00 -46.34
N GLU A 4 12.80 -2.47 -46.67
CA GLU A 4 11.63 -2.50 -45.77
C GLU A 4 11.18 -3.93 -45.42
N GLY A 5 11.28 -4.88 -46.36
CA GLY A 5 10.95 -6.30 -46.12
C GLY A 5 11.91 -7.02 -45.18
N SER A 6 13.17 -6.54 -45.07
CA SER A 6 14.18 -7.13 -44.19
C SER A 6 14.08 -6.62 -42.74
N HIS A 7 13.63 -5.37 -42.56
CA HIS A 7 13.38 -4.78 -41.25
C HIS A 7 12.14 -5.38 -40.58
N GLU A 8 11.09 -5.68 -41.34
CA GLU A 8 9.88 -6.30 -40.79
C GLU A 8 10.12 -7.78 -40.42
N ASP A 9 10.82 -8.56 -41.24
CA ASP A 9 11.23 -9.95 -40.90
C ASP A 9 12.13 -10.00 -39.65
N LEU A 10 13.04 -9.04 -39.50
CA LEU A 10 13.89 -8.93 -38.30
C LEU A 10 13.07 -8.54 -37.06
N LYS A 11 12.12 -7.59 -37.20
CA LYS A 11 11.19 -7.18 -36.14
C LYS A 11 10.32 -8.33 -35.67
N GLU A 12 9.71 -9.07 -36.59
CA GLU A 12 8.87 -10.23 -36.30
C GLU A 12 9.66 -11.36 -35.63
N SER A 13 10.88 -11.62 -36.09
CA SER A 13 11.78 -12.63 -35.49
C SER A 13 12.09 -12.29 -34.02
N ILE A 14 12.51 -11.06 -33.74
CA ILE A 14 12.84 -10.60 -32.38
C ILE A 14 11.60 -10.65 -31.48
N ASN A 15 10.47 -10.10 -31.94
CA ASN A 15 9.23 -10.11 -31.16
C ASN A 15 8.69 -11.53 -30.94
N GLY A 16 8.91 -12.44 -31.89
CA GLY A 16 8.54 -13.86 -31.79
C GLY A 16 9.28 -14.58 -30.67
N GLU A 17 10.61 -14.41 -30.56
CA GLU A 17 11.40 -15.04 -29.50
C GLU A 17 11.10 -14.45 -28.12
N LEU A 18 10.95 -13.13 -28.03
CA LEU A 18 10.64 -12.46 -26.77
C LEU A 18 9.23 -12.78 -26.26
N ARG A 19 8.29 -13.11 -27.16
CA ARG A 19 6.92 -13.50 -26.80
C ARG A 19 6.88 -14.70 -25.87
N ASP A 20 7.63 -15.76 -26.17
CA ASP A 20 7.65 -16.98 -25.36
C ASP A 20 8.16 -16.70 -23.95
N TYR A 21 9.24 -15.90 -23.86
CA TYR A 21 9.77 -15.44 -22.58
C TYR A 21 8.74 -14.64 -21.80
N TYR A 22 8.05 -13.67 -22.42
CA TYR A 22 7.05 -12.85 -21.75
C TYR A 22 5.84 -13.65 -21.29
N GLN A 23 5.37 -14.61 -22.08
CA GLN A 23 4.27 -15.50 -21.67
C GLN A 23 4.64 -16.27 -20.40
N GLN A 24 5.88 -16.75 -20.30
CA GLN A 24 6.38 -17.41 -19.09
C GLN A 24 6.40 -16.44 -17.90
N LEU A 25 6.88 -15.21 -18.08
CA LEU A 25 6.91 -14.21 -17.00
C LEU A 25 5.52 -13.81 -16.52
N VAL A 26 4.57 -13.61 -17.43
CA VAL A 26 3.18 -13.27 -17.09
C VAL A 26 2.54 -14.41 -16.30
N LYS A 27 2.66 -15.65 -16.80
CA LYS A 27 2.18 -16.85 -16.11
C LYS A 27 2.75 -16.98 -14.71
N LEU A 28 4.04 -16.66 -14.57
CA LEU A 28 4.74 -16.77 -13.31
C LEU A 28 4.25 -15.75 -12.28
N TYR A 29 4.13 -14.48 -12.66
CA TYR A 29 3.87 -13.38 -11.73
C TYR A 29 2.39 -13.05 -11.54
N ARG A 30 1.55 -13.37 -12.53
CA ARG A 30 0.12 -13.04 -12.56
C ARG A 30 -0.69 -14.22 -13.09
N PRO A 31 -0.80 -15.31 -12.31
CA PRO A 31 -1.62 -16.47 -12.70
C PRO A 31 -3.10 -16.10 -12.89
N ASP A 32 -3.58 -15.05 -12.22
CA ASP A 32 -4.91 -14.47 -12.43
C ASP A 32 -5.10 -13.92 -13.85
N LEU A 33 -4.05 -13.39 -14.50
CA LEU A 33 -4.13 -12.97 -15.90
C LEU A 33 -4.14 -14.18 -16.85
N GLN A 34 -3.56 -15.32 -16.46
CA GLN A 34 -3.69 -16.55 -17.23
C GLN A 34 -5.15 -17.03 -17.24
N ASP A 35 -5.84 -16.97 -16.11
CA ASP A 35 -7.26 -17.30 -16.01
C ASP A 35 -8.13 -16.44 -16.96
N GLU A 36 -7.79 -15.16 -17.12
CA GLU A 36 -8.45 -14.27 -18.08
C GLU A 36 -8.26 -14.74 -19.53
N VAL A 37 -7.02 -15.05 -19.91
CA VAL A 37 -6.71 -15.56 -21.26
C VAL A 37 -7.45 -16.86 -21.54
N GLU A 38 -7.45 -17.79 -20.58
CA GLU A 38 -8.16 -19.08 -20.70
C GLU A 38 -9.67 -18.90 -20.80
N ALA A 39 -10.22 -17.88 -20.13
CA ALA A 39 -11.63 -17.51 -20.23
C ALA A 39 -11.97 -16.76 -21.54
N GLY A 40 -10.99 -16.49 -22.42
CA GLY A 40 -11.16 -15.69 -23.63
C GLY A 40 -11.45 -14.21 -23.34
N ILE A 41 -11.12 -13.77 -22.12
CA ILE A 41 -11.33 -12.41 -21.66
C ILE A 41 -10.12 -11.58 -22.06
N LEU A 42 -10.42 -10.44 -22.64
CA LEU A 42 -9.42 -9.51 -23.12
C LEU A 42 -8.96 -8.59 -21.97
N PRO A 43 -7.68 -8.14 -21.95
CA PRO A 43 -7.18 -7.27 -20.89
C PRO A 43 -8.06 -6.02 -20.67
N PHE A 44 -8.63 -5.87 -19.46
CA PHE A 44 -9.43 -4.71 -19.03
C PHE A 44 -8.57 -3.48 -18.70
N ASP A 45 -9.14 -2.42 -18.13
CA ASP A 45 -8.35 -1.37 -17.48
C ASP A 45 -7.50 -1.95 -16.32
N PRO A 46 -6.28 -1.44 -16.11
CA PRO A 46 -5.39 -1.94 -15.07
C PRO A 46 -5.93 -1.58 -13.67
N ILE A 47 -6.16 -2.59 -12.83
CA ILE A 47 -6.49 -2.37 -11.42
C ILE A 47 -5.18 -2.18 -10.65
N PHE A 48 -4.73 -0.94 -10.58
CA PHE A 48 -3.48 -0.56 -9.92
C PHE A 48 -3.63 0.73 -9.12
N HIS A 49 -2.81 0.86 -8.07
CA HIS A 49 -2.68 2.13 -7.38
C HIS A 49 -2.02 3.17 -8.28
N ASP A 50 -2.45 4.41 -8.14
CA ASP A 50 -1.74 5.55 -8.70
C ASP A 50 -0.31 5.62 -8.12
N LEU A 51 0.62 6.07 -8.95
CA LEU A 51 2.02 6.28 -8.61
C LEU A 51 2.23 7.71 -8.10
N SER A 52 3.20 7.93 -7.20
CA SER A 52 3.55 9.24 -6.66
C SER A 52 5.04 9.55 -6.90
N PRO A 53 5.46 10.79 -7.18
CA PRO A 53 6.90 11.12 -7.27
C PRO A 53 7.68 10.81 -5.97
N HIS A 54 8.92 10.32 -6.09
CA HIS A 54 9.83 10.09 -4.96
C HIS A 54 10.86 11.21 -4.82
N HIS A 55 11.11 11.68 -3.58
CA HIS A 55 12.11 12.70 -3.31
C HIS A 55 13.15 12.26 -2.27
N PHE A 56 14.40 12.61 -2.55
CA PHE A 56 15.51 12.43 -1.61
C PHE A 56 15.45 13.51 -0.51
N PRO A 57 15.48 13.14 0.77
CA PRO A 57 15.59 14.11 1.84
C PRO A 57 17.02 14.66 1.87
N GLU A 58 17.23 15.87 1.35
CA GLU A 58 18.48 16.58 1.64
C GLU A 58 18.50 17.01 3.12
N LYS A 59 19.64 16.83 3.78
CA LYS A 59 19.83 17.10 5.21
C LYS A 59 19.70 18.59 5.57
N ASP A 60 19.86 19.50 4.61
CA ASP A 60 19.91 20.95 4.87
C ASP A 60 18.89 21.81 4.11
N LEU A 61 17.97 21.20 3.36
CA LEU A 61 16.92 21.96 2.68
C LEU A 61 15.57 21.76 3.37
N ILE A 62 15.14 22.80 4.07
CA ILE A 62 13.72 23.10 4.28
C ILE A 62 13.12 23.19 2.87
N LEU A 63 12.60 22.07 2.37
CA LEU A 63 11.91 22.03 1.07
C LEU A 63 10.88 23.15 1.03
N LYS A 64 10.96 23.98 0.00
CA LYS A 64 10.00 25.06 -0.19
C LYS A 64 8.61 24.41 -0.35
N PRO A 65 7.51 25.03 0.12
CA PRO A 65 6.15 24.50 -0.04
C PRO A 65 5.79 24.09 -1.48
N GLN A 66 6.48 24.69 -2.45
CA GLN A 66 6.41 24.53 -3.89
C GLN A 66 6.98 23.18 -4.39
N GLU A 67 8.02 22.68 -3.73
CA GLU A 67 8.60 21.35 -3.97
C GLU A 67 7.66 20.31 -3.39
N LYS A 68 7.21 20.49 -2.13
CA LYS A 68 6.31 19.57 -1.41
C LYS A 68 4.98 19.19 -2.09
N GLU A 69 4.48 19.95 -3.08
CA GLU A 69 3.24 19.62 -3.81
C GLU A 69 3.47 19.08 -5.22
N LYS A 70 4.67 19.21 -5.81
CA LYS A 70 5.05 18.35 -6.96
C LYS A 70 5.05 16.88 -6.53
N ASP A 71 5.29 16.63 -5.25
CA ASP A 71 5.36 15.34 -4.55
C ASP A 71 4.01 14.60 -4.43
N HIS A 72 2.87 15.23 -4.74
CA HIS A 72 1.52 14.65 -4.54
C HIS A 72 0.80 14.27 -5.83
N ARG A 73 1.50 14.29 -6.98
CA ARG A 73 0.95 13.91 -8.28
C ARG A 73 0.61 12.41 -8.27
N LYS A 74 -0.67 12.07 -8.41
CA LYS A 74 -1.09 10.72 -8.76
C LYS A 74 -0.89 10.51 -10.25
N ILE A 75 -0.04 9.56 -10.60
CA ILE A 75 0.34 9.24 -11.97
C ILE A 75 -0.20 7.86 -12.25
N ARG A 76 -1.14 7.76 -13.20
CA ARG A 76 -1.66 6.46 -13.56
C ARG A 76 -0.54 5.68 -14.23
N VAL A 77 -0.62 4.37 -14.14
CA VAL A 77 0.30 3.45 -14.82
C VAL A 77 0.43 3.78 -16.32
N VAL A 78 -0.67 4.22 -16.93
CA VAL A 78 -0.72 4.58 -18.34
C VAL A 78 0.00 5.88 -18.66
N ASP A 79 -0.01 6.84 -17.73
CA ASP A 79 0.52 8.16 -17.97
C ASP A 79 2.03 8.09 -18.18
N PHE A 80 2.75 7.21 -17.46
CA PHE A 80 4.20 7.06 -17.68
C PHE A 80 4.58 6.24 -18.92
N LEU A 81 3.63 5.57 -19.58
CA LEU A 81 3.88 4.91 -20.87
C LEU A 81 3.45 5.80 -22.05
N THR A 82 2.76 6.91 -21.79
CA THR A 82 2.22 7.83 -22.81
C THR A 82 2.84 9.22 -22.66
N THR A 83 2.87 10.03 -23.73
CA THR A 83 3.37 11.42 -23.71
C THR A 83 2.63 12.37 -22.77
N GLN A 84 1.65 11.88 -21.99
CA GLN A 84 0.77 12.67 -21.16
C GLN A 84 1.36 13.07 -19.80
N LEU A 85 2.62 12.69 -19.50
CA LEU A 85 3.30 13.12 -18.27
C LEU A 85 3.52 14.63 -18.16
N GLU A 86 3.59 15.37 -19.28
CA GLU A 86 3.67 16.84 -19.31
C GLU A 86 3.02 17.38 -20.59
N SER A 87 1.90 18.10 -20.50
CA SER A 87 1.18 18.67 -21.66
C SER A 87 1.95 19.77 -22.43
N GLU A 88 3.20 20.05 -22.06
CA GLU A 88 4.08 21.07 -22.68
C GLU A 88 5.41 20.49 -23.21
N SER A 89 5.73 19.23 -22.88
CA SER A 89 6.88 18.53 -23.43
C SER A 89 6.40 17.52 -24.46
N SER A 90 6.85 17.66 -25.72
CA SER A 90 6.70 16.59 -26.71
C SER A 90 7.57 15.37 -26.37
N GLU A 91 8.47 15.49 -25.40
CA GLU A 91 9.45 14.49 -25.03
C GLU A 91 9.11 13.81 -23.69
N LEU A 92 9.12 12.49 -23.73
CA LEU A 92 8.85 11.56 -22.66
C LEU A 92 10.14 11.36 -21.80
N PRO A 93 10.11 11.33 -20.45
CA PRO A 93 11.33 11.15 -19.61
C PRO A 93 12.04 9.81 -19.87
N LYS A 94 13.25 9.82 -20.44
CA LYS A 94 13.93 8.61 -20.92
C LYS A 94 14.05 7.49 -19.87
N ARG A 95 14.25 7.82 -18.59
CA ARG A 95 14.40 6.82 -17.51
C ARG A 95 13.39 7.02 -16.40
N ILE A 96 12.76 5.94 -15.96
CA ILE A 96 11.83 5.92 -14.83
C ILE A 96 12.33 4.89 -13.81
N LEU A 97 12.48 5.31 -12.55
CA LEU A 97 12.74 4.43 -11.41
C LEU A 97 11.47 4.35 -10.57
N LEU A 98 10.78 3.20 -10.61
CA LEU A 98 9.58 2.91 -9.86
C LEU A 98 9.93 2.15 -8.58
N LEU A 99 9.85 2.87 -7.48
CA LEU A 99 10.06 2.40 -6.13
C LEU A 99 8.76 1.90 -5.52
N GLY A 100 8.83 0.99 -4.56
CA GLY A 100 7.62 0.54 -3.88
C GLY A 100 7.93 -0.34 -2.70
N ARG A 101 6.99 -0.38 -1.75
CA ARG A 101 7.09 -1.23 -0.56
C ARG A 101 7.07 -2.72 -0.94
N PRO A 102 7.49 -3.63 -0.04
CA PRO A 102 7.21 -5.05 -0.21
C PRO A 102 5.73 -5.26 -0.51
N GLU A 103 5.44 -6.13 -1.49
CA GLU A 103 4.06 -6.52 -1.85
C GLU A 103 3.16 -5.39 -2.38
N SER A 104 3.71 -4.21 -2.71
CA SER A 104 2.94 -3.09 -3.26
C SER A 104 2.41 -3.30 -4.70
N GLY A 105 2.82 -4.40 -5.34
CA GLY A 105 2.41 -4.75 -6.71
C GLY A 105 3.44 -4.45 -7.80
N LYS A 106 4.68 -4.07 -7.51
CA LYS A 106 5.69 -3.74 -8.54
C LYS A 106 5.87 -4.82 -9.62
N THR A 107 6.14 -6.06 -9.20
CA THR A 107 6.31 -7.20 -10.12
C THR A 107 4.99 -7.55 -10.83
N ALA A 108 3.86 -7.34 -10.16
CA ALA A 108 2.54 -7.49 -10.77
C ALA A 108 2.28 -6.44 -11.86
N LEU A 109 2.78 -5.21 -11.70
CA LEU A 109 2.73 -4.15 -12.70
C LEU A 109 3.67 -4.46 -13.88
N PHE A 110 4.90 -4.90 -13.60
CA PHE A 110 5.83 -5.37 -14.61
C PHE A 110 5.18 -6.46 -15.49
N ALA A 111 4.61 -7.49 -14.87
CA ALA A 111 3.93 -8.58 -15.57
C ALA A 111 2.67 -8.10 -16.32
N LEU A 112 1.95 -7.13 -15.76
CA LEU A 112 0.79 -6.54 -16.40
C LEU A 112 1.19 -5.84 -17.71
N ILE A 113 2.26 -5.04 -17.72
CA ILE A 113 2.76 -4.39 -18.95
C ILE A 113 3.10 -5.44 -20.02
N LEU A 114 3.77 -6.53 -19.63
CA LEU A 114 4.05 -7.65 -20.55
C LEU A 114 2.78 -8.30 -21.08
N HIS A 115 1.78 -8.51 -20.23
CA HIS A 115 0.50 -9.07 -20.63
C HIS A 115 -0.19 -8.21 -21.69
N TYR A 116 -0.25 -6.89 -21.53
CA TYR A 116 -0.81 -6.03 -22.58
C TYR A 116 0.02 -6.07 -23.86
N TRP A 117 1.35 -6.11 -23.78
CA TRP A 117 2.21 -6.26 -24.96
C TRP A 117 1.91 -7.54 -25.74
N LEU A 118 1.71 -8.66 -25.04
CA LEU A 118 1.37 -9.95 -25.64
C LEU A 118 0.00 -9.99 -26.33
N HIS A 119 -0.95 -9.19 -25.83
CA HIS A 119 -2.34 -9.17 -26.29
C HIS A 119 -2.71 -7.92 -27.08
N ASP A 120 -1.71 -7.12 -27.46
CA ASP A 120 -1.87 -6.02 -28.41
C ASP A 120 -2.14 -6.60 -29.82
N LYS A 121 -3.34 -6.32 -30.32
CA LYS A 121 -3.87 -6.86 -31.57
C LYS A 121 -3.20 -6.27 -32.82
N THR A 122 -2.43 -5.19 -32.69
CA THR A 122 -1.64 -4.66 -33.82
C THR A 122 -0.27 -5.32 -33.95
N LYS A 123 0.17 -6.08 -32.94
CA LYS A 123 1.48 -6.78 -32.90
C LYS A 123 1.35 -8.30 -32.95
N ALA A 124 0.13 -8.84 -32.84
CA ALA A 124 -0.17 -10.25 -33.07
C ALA A 124 -0.52 -10.48 -34.54
N SER A 125 0.16 -11.43 -35.19
CA SER A 125 0.00 -11.85 -36.58
C SER A 125 -1.42 -11.63 -37.17
N PRO A 126 -1.55 -11.04 -38.37
CA PRO A 126 -2.85 -10.71 -38.99
C PRO A 126 -3.81 -11.91 -39.12
N ILE A 127 -3.29 -13.13 -39.21
CA ILE A 127 -4.06 -14.36 -39.46
C ILE A 127 -4.82 -14.82 -38.21
N LEU A 128 -4.34 -14.52 -36.99
CA LEU A 128 -5.04 -14.88 -35.75
C LEU A 128 -6.22 -13.92 -35.46
N CYS A 129 -6.13 -12.67 -35.93
CA CYS A 129 -7.15 -11.65 -35.70
C CYS A 129 -8.47 -11.94 -36.44
N LEU A 130 -8.42 -12.56 -37.62
CA LEU A 130 -9.60 -12.83 -38.44
C LEU A 130 -10.53 -13.91 -37.87
N HIS A 131 -10.03 -14.84 -37.04
CA HIS A 131 -10.87 -15.89 -36.46
C HIS A 131 -11.59 -15.44 -35.18
N ILE A 132 -11.04 -14.46 -34.46
CA ILE A 132 -11.57 -13.96 -33.18
C ILE A 132 -12.56 -12.78 -33.39
N LEU A 133 -12.44 -12.03 -34.49
CA LEU A 133 -13.26 -10.85 -34.78
C LEU A 133 -14.73 -11.14 -35.13
N ASN A 134 -15.10 -12.38 -35.48
CA ASN A 134 -16.45 -12.70 -35.94
C ASN A 134 -17.47 -13.05 -34.84
N THR A 135 -17.11 -13.02 -33.55
CA THR A 135 -17.99 -13.55 -32.49
C THR A 135 -18.23 -12.65 -31.26
N TRP A 136 -17.55 -11.52 -31.05
CA TRP A 136 -17.62 -10.81 -29.75
C TRP A 136 -17.81 -9.30 -29.86
N LYS A 137 -18.94 -8.81 -29.31
CA LYS A 137 -19.44 -7.42 -29.36
C LYS A 137 -19.00 -6.43 -28.24
N PRO A 138 -18.10 -6.70 -27.27
CA PRO A 138 -17.65 -5.68 -26.32
C PRO A 138 -16.23 -5.19 -26.64
N TYR A 139 -16.05 -4.39 -27.69
CA TYR A 139 -14.73 -3.88 -28.11
C TYR A 139 -14.48 -2.39 -27.83
N ILE A 140 -15.39 -1.68 -27.15
CA ILE A 140 -15.30 -0.22 -27.00
C ILE A 140 -14.55 0.22 -25.71
N GLN A 141 -14.12 -0.69 -24.84
CA GLN A 141 -13.30 -0.37 -23.65
C GLN A 141 -11.87 -0.93 -23.70
N TYR A 142 -11.32 -1.11 -24.91
CA TYR A 142 -9.88 -1.30 -25.10
C TYR A 142 -9.19 0.07 -25.10
N SER A 143 -8.84 0.60 -23.94
CA SER A 143 -8.49 2.03 -23.88
C SER A 143 -7.24 2.36 -23.06
N ILE A 144 -6.41 3.20 -23.68
CA ILE A 144 -5.29 3.98 -23.14
C ILE A 144 -3.94 3.26 -22.90
N LEU A 145 -3.84 2.12 -22.17
CA LEU A 145 -2.51 1.49 -21.94
C LEU A 145 -1.90 0.92 -23.24
N VAL A 146 -2.71 0.22 -24.03
CA VAL A 146 -2.32 -0.30 -25.36
C VAL A 146 -1.84 0.85 -26.25
N LYS A 147 -2.56 1.99 -26.24
CA LYS A 147 -2.15 3.21 -26.98
C LYS A 147 -0.80 3.79 -26.54
N GLY A 148 -0.40 3.59 -25.28
CA GLY A 148 0.94 3.95 -24.81
C GLY A 148 2.03 3.05 -25.40
N LEU A 149 1.75 1.74 -25.45
CA LEU A 149 2.64 0.73 -26.00
C LEU A 149 2.76 0.76 -27.53
N ASP A 150 1.78 1.34 -28.24
CA ASP A 150 1.81 1.57 -29.70
C ASP A 150 3.03 2.42 -30.13
N ASN A 151 3.59 3.22 -29.23
CA ASN A 151 4.74 4.07 -29.52
C ASN A 151 6.07 3.31 -29.62
N PHE A 152 6.09 2.01 -29.29
CA PHE A 152 7.31 1.20 -29.24
C PHE A 152 7.23 0.03 -30.22
N ASP A 153 8.29 -0.15 -30.99
CA ASP A 153 8.44 -1.26 -31.95
C ASP A 153 8.85 -2.57 -31.27
N ILE A 154 9.64 -2.45 -30.20
CA ILE A 154 10.20 -3.57 -29.45
C ILE A 154 10.10 -3.26 -27.96
N LEU A 155 9.69 -4.26 -27.18
CA LEU A 155 9.82 -4.28 -25.73
C LEU A 155 10.96 -5.22 -25.37
N VAL A 156 11.75 -4.89 -24.35
CA VAL A 156 12.78 -5.73 -23.75
C VAL A 156 12.50 -5.81 -22.26
N ALA A 157 12.41 -7.01 -21.71
CA ALA A 157 12.19 -7.23 -20.29
C ALA A 157 13.40 -7.95 -19.68
N ILE A 158 13.92 -7.43 -18.58
CA ILE A 158 15.10 -7.96 -17.88
C ILE A 158 14.72 -8.18 -16.42
N GLN A 159 15.05 -9.35 -15.89
CA GLN A 159 14.91 -9.67 -14.48
C GLN A 159 16.29 -9.73 -13.85
N CYS A 160 16.60 -8.81 -12.94
CA CYS A 160 17.90 -8.77 -12.30
C CYS A 160 18.22 -10.06 -11.53
N LEU A 161 17.21 -10.68 -10.92
CA LEU A 161 17.31 -11.95 -10.22
C LEU A 161 17.60 -13.15 -11.13
N SER A 162 17.44 -13.00 -12.46
CA SER A 162 17.79 -14.03 -13.43
C SER A 162 19.25 -13.97 -13.91
N LEU A 163 19.98 -12.94 -13.50
CA LEU A 163 21.36 -12.70 -13.91
C LEU A 163 22.34 -13.46 -13.03
N ASP A 164 23.51 -13.78 -13.58
CA ASP A 164 24.60 -14.37 -12.81
C ASP A 164 25.31 -13.28 -11.99
N LEU A 165 24.84 -13.09 -10.76
CA LEU A 165 25.26 -12.00 -9.87
C LEU A 165 26.48 -12.37 -9.01
N GLN A 166 27.52 -12.95 -9.61
CA GLN A 166 28.77 -13.19 -8.87
C GLN A 166 29.53 -11.87 -8.65
N PRO A 167 30.18 -11.67 -7.49
CA PRO A 167 30.90 -10.43 -7.17
C PRO A 167 32.01 -10.05 -8.18
N SER A 168 32.52 -11.01 -8.94
CA SER A 168 33.57 -10.83 -9.96
C SER A 168 33.05 -10.54 -11.36
N ILE A 169 31.74 -10.68 -11.61
CA ILE A 169 31.15 -10.56 -12.94
C ILE A 169 30.43 -9.21 -13.06
N ILE A 170 30.84 -8.42 -14.05
CA ILE A 170 30.14 -7.19 -14.41
C ILE A 170 28.89 -7.56 -15.21
N VAL A 171 27.73 -7.09 -14.75
CA VAL A 171 26.45 -7.25 -15.41
C VAL A 171 26.42 -6.43 -16.69
N ASP A 172 26.17 -7.11 -17.81
CA ASP A 172 25.96 -6.51 -19.12
C ASP A 172 24.56 -6.86 -19.66
N PHE A 173 23.64 -5.90 -19.57
CA PHE A 173 22.27 -6.05 -20.08
C PHE A 173 22.21 -6.24 -21.60
N LYS A 174 23.20 -5.73 -22.35
CA LYS A 174 23.29 -5.97 -23.80
C LYS A 174 23.51 -7.45 -24.07
N LYS A 175 24.46 -8.06 -23.36
CA LYS A 175 24.77 -9.49 -23.49
C LYS A 175 23.59 -10.36 -23.05
N ASP A 176 22.91 -10.02 -21.96
CA ASP A 176 21.73 -10.75 -21.51
C ASP A 176 20.60 -10.71 -22.56
N LEU A 177 20.34 -9.55 -23.16
CA LEU A 177 19.36 -9.41 -24.23
C LEU A 177 19.68 -10.30 -25.43
N LEU A 178 20.92 -10.25 -25.94
CA LEU A 178 21.32 -11.06 -27.10
C LEU A 178 21.20 -12.56 -26.81
N ALA A 179 21.56 -12.97 -25.59
CA ALA A 179 21.40 -14.36 -25.16
C ALA A 179 19.93 -14.83 -25.13
N ARG A 180 18.95 -13.91 -25.06
CA ARG A 180 17.51 -14.21 -25.13
C ARG A 180 16.98 -14.24 -26.58
N LEU A 181 17.82 -13.96 -27.57
CA LEU A 181 17.48 -13.92 -29.00
C LEU A 181 18.29 -14.93 -29.84
N PRO A 182 18.50 -16.19 -29.39
CA PRO A 182 19.43 -17.11 -30.04
C PRO A 182 19.13 -17.34 -31.52
N LYS A 183 17.86 -17.47 -31.91
CA LYS A 183 17.51 -17.75 -33.32
C LYS A 183 17.77 -16.54 -34.20
N SER A 184 17.45 -15.35 -33.71
CA SER A 184 17.70 -14.10 -34.41
C SER A 184 19.20 -13.84 -34.51
N THR A 185 19.98 -14.07 -33.44
CA THR A 185 21.45 -13.89 -33.47
C THR A 185 22.10 -14.85 -34.43
N ASP A 186 21.65 -16.10 -34.48
CA ASP A 186 22.15 -17.11 -35.42
C ASP A 186 21.79 -16.76 -36.88
N LYS A 187 20.58 -16.24 -37.14
CA LYS A 187 20.10 -15.89 -38.48
C LYS A 187 20.73 -14.59 -39.03
N TYR A 188 20.89 -13.57 -38.20
CA TYR A 188 21.20 -12.20 -38.63
C TYR A 188 22.53 -11.64 -38.10
N GLY A 189 23.11 -12.25 -37.07
CA GLY A 189 24.30 -11.76 -36.36
C GLY A 189 23.97 -10.72 -35.29
N GLU A 190 24.75 -10.74 -34.20
CA GLU A 190 24.58 -9.84 -33.05
C GLU A 190 24.66 -8.35 -33.45
N ASP A 191 25.64 -7.97 -34.27
CA ASP A 191 25.85 -6.57 -34.67
C ASP A 191 24.65 -6.00 -35.44
N LYS A 192 24.05 -6.80 -36.31
CA LYS A 192 22.88 -6.39 -37.09
C LYS A 192 21.65 -6.19 -36.21
N ILE A 193 21.44 -7.06 -35.22
CA ILE A 193 20.35 -6.93 -34.25
C ILE A 193 20.53 -5.65 -33.42
N LEU A 194 21.75 -5.40 -32.92
CA LEU A 194 22.03 -4.22 -32.11
C LEU A 194 21.84 -2.93 -32.90
N GLN A 195 22.31 -2.90 -34.15
CA GLN A 195 22.13 -1.76 -35.04
C GLN A 195 20.64 -1.51 -35.32
N PHE A 196 19.89 -2.57 -35.61
CA PHE A 196 18.45 -2.51 -35.79
C PHE A 196 17.72 -1.98 -34.54
N MET A 197 18.05 -2.48 -33.35
CA MET A 197 17.43 -2.00 -32.11
C MET A 197 17.80 -0.56 -31.76
N LYS A 198 18.96 -0.07 -32.20
CA LYS A 198 19.30 1.36 -32.10
C LYS A 198 18.45 2.23 -33.02
N GLU A 199 18.00 1.73 -34.16
CA GLU A 199 17.15 2.48 -35.09
C GLU A 199 15.67 2.46 -34.68
N MET A 200 15.25 1.44 -33.92
CA MET A 200 13.87 1.25 -33.48
C MET A 200 13.52 1.98 -32.18
N LYS A 201 12.21 2.20 -31.94
CA LYS A 201 11.70 2.67 -30.65
C LYS A 201 11.59 1.52 -29.66
N VAL A 202 12.55 1.42 -28.74
CA VAL A 202 12.64 0.32 -27.76
C VAL A 202 12.19 0.78 -26.37
N LEU A 203 11.33 -0.03 -25.73
CA LEU A 203 10.99 0.07 -24.31
C LEU A 203 11.72 -1.01 -23.52
N ILE A 204 12.50 -0.63 -22.52
CA ILE A 204 13.23 -1.55 -21.65
C ILE A 204 12.59 -1.54 -20.26
N LEU A 205 12.21 -2.72 -19.77
CA LEU A 205 11.71 -2.95 -18.41
C LEU A 205 12.76 -3.73 -17.62
N ILE A 206 13.16 -3.22 -16.46
CA ILE A 206 14.14 -3.87 -15.56
C ILE A 206 13.47 -4.11 -14.22
N ASP A 207 13.21 -5.36 -13.85
CA ASP A 207 12.63 -5.70 -12.55
C ASP A 207 13.68 -6.05 -11.50
N SER A 208 13.40 -5.71 -10.24
CA SER A 208 14.18 -6.13 -9.07
C SER A 208 15.62 -5.59 -9.04
N LEU A 209 15.82 -4.30 -9.39
CA LEU A 209 17.16 -3.67 -9.46
C LEU A 209 17.98 -3.79 -8.17
N ASP A 210 17.33 -3.66 -7.03
CA ASP A 210 17.95 -3.68 -5.69
C ASP A 210 18.66 -4.98 -5.34
N TYR A 211 18.51 -6.02 -6.15
CA TYR A 211 19.25 -7.27 -6.01
C TYR A 211 20.60 -7.27 -6.70
N ILE A 212 20.90 -6.29 -7.57
CA ILE A 212 22.22 -6.18 -8.19
C ILE A 212 23.16 -5.45 -7.23
N PRO A 213 24.26 -6.08 -6.78
CA PRO A 213 25.25 -5.40 -5.98
C PRO A 213 25.86 -4.21 -6.73
N THR A 214 26.11 -3.09 -6.05
CA THR A 214 26.76 -1.90 -6.64
C THR A 214 28.08 -2.25 -7.35
N ALA A 215 28.84 -3.21 -6.82
CA ALA A 215 30.13 -3.63 -7.37
C ALA A 215 30.05 -4.36 -8.72
N THR A 216 28.89 -4.92 -9.08
CA THR A 216 28.71 -5.69 -10.32
C THR A 216 28.12 -4.86 -11.46
N LEU A 217 27.90 -3.55 -11.27
CA LEU A 217 27.42 -2.64 -12.31
C LEU A 217 28.46 -1.59 -12.67
N SER A 218 28.58 -1.32 -13.97
CA SER A 218 29.34 -0.18 -14.49
C SER A 218 28.42 1.01 -14.71
N GLN A 219 28.98 2.23 -14.67
CA GLN A 219 28.26 3.43 -15.11
C GLN A 219 27.86 3.36 -16.59
N ASP A 220 28.60 2.58 -17.39
CA ASP A 220 28.33 2.39 -18.81
C ASP A 220 27.30 1.28 -19.12
N THR A 221 26.76 0.58 -18.11
CA THR A 221 25.88 -0.59 -18.31
C THR A 221 24.62 -0.27 -19.15
N LEU A 222 24.13 0.98 -19.12
CA LEU A 222 22.99 1.43 -19.94
C LEU A 222 23.38 2.32 -21.13
N LYS A 223 24.68 2.54 -21.38
CA LYS A 223 25.16 3.39 -22.47
C LYS A 223 24.66 2.96 -23.86
N PRO A 224 24.54 1.66 -24.19
CA PRO A 224 23.97 1.24 -25.48
C PRO A 224 22.50 1.63 -25.67
N TRP A 225 21.82 2.04 -24.59
CA TRP A 225 20.39 2.29 -24.51
C TRP A 225 20.06 3.71 -24.04
N GLU A 226 21.03 4.63 -24.11
CA GLU A 226 20.90 5.98 -23.55
C GLU A 226 19.80 6.82 -24.22
N ASP A 227 19.48 6.51 -25.48
CA ASP A 227 18.40 7.12 -26.25
C ASP A 227 17.05 6.39 -26.10
N LYS A 228 17.01 5.25 -25.41
CA LYS A 228 15.81 4.40 -25.26
C LYS A 228 15.04 4.70 -23.99
N ARG A 229 13.78 4.26 -23.96
CA ARG A 229 12.91 4.38 -22.78
C ARG A 229 13.22 3.23 -21.83
N ILE A 230 13.49 3.53 -20.56
CA ILE A 230 13.84 2.54 -19.53
C ILE A 230 12.94 2.73 -18.31
N VAL A 231 12.29 1.66 -17.86
CA VAL A 231 11.49 1.63 -16.63
C VAL A 231 12.10 0.58 -15.70
N ILE A 232 12.53 1.00 -14.54
CA ILE A 232 13.26 0.20 -13.56
C ILE A 232 12.42 0.06 -12.31
N PHE A 233 12.20 -1.16 -11.84
CA PHE A 233 11.45 -1.45 -10.61
C PHE A 233 12.41 -1.79 -9.48
N SER A 234 12.18 -1.19 -8.31
CA SER A 234 13.01 -1.43 -7.13
C SER A 234 12.25 -1.26 -5.80
N ARG A 235 12.80 -1.81 -4.72
CA ARG A 235 12.28 -1.57 -3.35
C ARG A 235 12.46 -0.11 -2.95
N LEU A 236 11.54 0.40 -2.12
CA LEU A 236 11.61 1.78 -1.63
C LEU A 236 12.93 2.08 -0.88
N LYS A 237 13.47 1.11 -0.13
CA LYS A 237 14.74 1.22 0.61
C LYS A 237 15.99 1.28 -0.24
N PHE A 238 15.91 0.91 -1.53
CA PHE A 238 17.04 0.99 -2.46
C PHE A 238 17.71 2.37 -2.45
N MET A 239 16.91 3.42 -2.28
CA MET A 239 17.38 4.79 -2.25
C MET A 239 18.26 5.12 -1.04
N GLU A 240 18.06 4.42 0.07
CA GLU A 240 18.82 4.58 1.32
C GLU A 240 19.99 3.60 1.39
N GLU A 241 19.76 2.34 1.05
CA GLU A 241 20.72 1.22 1.24
C GLU A 241 21.81 1.17 0.16
N ALA A 242 21.56 1.70 -1.04
CA ALA A 242 22.49 1.63 -2.17
C ALA A 242 22.92 3.03 -2.66
N PRO A 243 23.60 3.85 -1.83
CA PRO A 243 23.84 5.26 -2.15
C PRO A 243 24.69 5.49 -3.40
N ASN A 244 25.58 4.55 -3.72
CA ASN A 244 26.54 4.64 -4.83
C ASN A 244 26.13 3.79 -6.05
N HIS A 245 24.89 3.30 -6.09
CA HIS A 245 24.45 2.43 -7.18
C HIS A 245 24.40 3.21 -8.52
N PRO A 246 25.01 2.73 -9.63
CA PRO A 246 25.11 3.52 -10.87
C PRO A 246 23.77 3.89 -11.51
N LEU A 247 22.74 3.09 -11.25
CA LEU A 247 21.38 3.30 -11.74
C LEU A 247 20.44 4.00 -10.74
N LYS A 248 21.00 4.51 -9.63
CA LYS A 248 20.31 5.42 -8.72
C LYS A 248 20.47 6.84 -9.25
N TYR A 249 19.36 7.51 -9.53
CA TYR A 249 19.36 8.89 -10.01
C TYR A 249 18.30 9.74 -9.30
N GLN A 250 18.57 11.04 -9.26
CA GLN A 250 17.61 12.05 -8.82
C GLN A 250 16.65 12.41 -9.96
N GLN A 251 15.51 12.99 -9.59
CA GLN A 251 14.51 13.46 -10.55
C GLN A 251 15.08 14.62 -11.40
N SER A 252 14.91 14.53 -12.72
CA SER A 252 15.33 15.52 -13.71
C SER A 252 14.36 15.54 -14.90
N LYS A 253 14.65 16.30 -15.96
CA LYS A 253 13.85 16.28 -17.20
C LYS A 253 13.88 14.90 -17.88
N ASP A 254 15.05 14.26 -17.89
CA ASP A 254 15.25 12.96 -18.54
C ASP A 254 15.00 11.76 -17.61
N ASN A 255 14.98 11.98 -16.30
CA ASN A 255 14.87 10.94 -15.28
C ASN A 255 13.71 11.20 -14.32
N MET A 256 12.88 10.20 -14.09
CA MET A 256 11.74 10.29 -13.19
C MET A 256 11.86 9.23 -12.11
N VAL A 257 11.53 9.57 -10.87
CA VAL A 257 11.46 8.60 -9.77
C VAL A 257 10.04 8.59 -9.23
N LEU A 258 9.42 7.41 -9.24
CA LEU A 258 8.03 7.17 -8.85
C LEU A 258 7.97 6.21 -7.68
N GLN A 259 6.88 6.23 -6.94
CA GLN A 259 6.57 5.41 -5.79
C GLN A 259 5.22 4.75 -5.99
N LEU A 260 5.17 3.45 -5.75
CA LEU A 260 3.97 2.65 -5.69
C LEU A 260 3.71 2.31 -4.22
N TRP A 261 2.82 3.08 -3.59
CA TRP A 261 2.54 3.01 -2.16
C TRP A 261 1.73 1.78 -1.74
N GLY A 262 0.91 1.22 -2.64
CA GLY A 262 0.12 0.02 -2.34
C GLY A 262 -0.94 0.27 -1.26
N GLY A 263 -1.83 1.24 -1.44
CA GLY A 263 -3.10 1.44 -0.70
C GLY A 263 -3.06 1.65 0.82
N VAL A 264 -1.94 1.38 1.50
CA VAL A 264 -1.73 1.59 2.93
C VAL A 264 -1.00 2.91 3.10
N LEU A 265 -1.76 3.96 3.46
CA LEU A 265 -1.25 5.29 3.77
C LEU A 265 -0.42 5.91 2.64
N ASP A 266 -1.11 6.54 1.69
CA ASP A 266 -0.67 7.85 1.23
C ASP A 266 -1.23 8.85 2.26
N ASN A 267 -0.49 9.14 3.32
CA ASN A 267 -0.83 10.25 4.21
C ASN A 267 0.09 11.43 3.89
N PRO A 268 -0.29 12.29 2.92
CA PRO A 268 0.51 13.44 2.53
C PRO A 268 0.56 14.56 3.59
N TYR A 269 -0.16 14.43 4.71
CA TYR A 269 -0.31 15.52 5.68
C TYR A 269 0.08 15.09 7.10
N SER A 270 1.35 15.38 7.44
CA SER A 270 1.90 15.50 8.80
C SER A 270 2.36 14.25 9.55
N LEU A 271 2.78 13.18 8.87
CA LEU A 271 3.65 12.20 9.52
C LEU A 271 5.08 12.77 9.55
N SER A 272 5.73 12.77 10.72
CA SER A 272 7.10 13.26 10.90
C SER A 272 8.08 12.56 9.94
N LYS A 273 9.24 13.18 9.62
CA LYS A 273 10.30 12.54 8.80
C LYS A 273 10.68 11.12 9.30
N PHE A 274 10.55 10.86 10.60
CA PHE A 274 10.80 9.56 11.21
C PHE A 274 9.78 8.49 10.80
N LEU A 275 8.54 8.89 10.49
CA LEU A 275 7.47 7.98 10.13
C LEU A 275 7.56 7.47 8.69
N SER A 276 8.18 8.20 7.76
CA SER A 276 8.28 7.75 6.36
C SER A 276 9.29 6.61 6.16
N ALA A 277 10.40 6.62 6.91
CA ALA A 277 11.42 5.56 6.86
C ALA A 277 10.91 4.26 7.51
N ALA A 278 10.26 4.37 8.68
CA ALA A 278 9.54 3.30 9.38
C ALA A 278 8.51 2.59 8.50
N ASN A 279 7.73 3.38 7.74
CA ASN A 279 6.64 2.89 6.91
C ASN A 279 7.11 2.23 5.62
N SER A 280 8.40 2.33 5.25
CA SER A 280 8.93 1.73 4.02
C SER A 280 8.93 0.19 4.05
N ASP A 281 8.96 -0.39 5.26
CA ASP A 281 8.88 -1.82 5.52
C ASP A 281 7.44 -2.35 5.66
N LEU A 282 6.45 -1.47 5.79
CA LEU A 282 5.05 -1.90 5.91
C LEU A 282 4.56 -2.45 4.56
N PHE A 283 3.87 -3.59 4.61
CA PHE A 283 3.33 -4.23 3.41
C PHE A 283 2.31 -3.33 2.69
N GLY A 284 2.37 -3.32 1.35
CA GLY A 284 1.31 -2.74 0.52
C GLY A 284 0.10 -3.68 0.36
N GLY A 285 -1.08 -3.13 0.07
CA GLY A 285 -2.31 -3.85 -0.25
C GLY A 285 -3.34 -2.97 -0.98
N LEU A 286 -4.30 -3.58 -1.66
CA LEU A 286 -5.38 -2.87 -2.34
C LEU A 286 -6.29 -2.18 -1.32
N SER A 287 -6.81 -1.01 -1.70
CA SER A 287 -7.76 -0.27 -0.87
C SER A 287 -8.74 0.56 -1.70
N GLY A 288 -9.85 0.93 -1.08
CA GLY A 288 -10.98 1.60 -1.69
C GLY A 288 -11.56 0.82 -2.87
N LYS A 289 -11.89 1.59 -3.90
CA LYS A 289 -12.43 1.07 -5.16
C LYS A 289 -11.53 0.01 -5.81
N LEU A 290 -10.21 0.10 -5.68
CA LEU A 290 -9.28 -0.88 -6.28
C LEU A 290 -9.41 -2.27 -5.65
N PHE A 291 -9.68 -2.36 -4.34
CA PHE A 291 -9.95 -3.63 -3.68
C PHE A 291 -11.24 -4.27 -4.19
N GLU A 292 -12.32 -3.49 -4.26
CA GLU A 292 -13.62 -3.95 -4.76
C GLU A 292 -13.57 -4.34 -6.24
N ASP A 293 -12.94 -3.52 -7.08
CA ASP A 293 -12.77 -3.78 -8.51
C ASP A 293 -11.97 -5.07 -8.75
N TYR A 294 -10.92 -5.33 -7.96
CA TYR A 294 -10.14 -6.56 -8.12
C TYR A 294 -10.93 -7.80 -7.74
N CYS A 295 -11.64 -7.77 -6.61
CA CYS A 295 -12.55 -8.85 -6.20
C CYS A 295 -13.65 -9.09 -7.24
N LYS A 296 -14.22 -8.02 -7.79
CA LYS A 296 -15.24 -8.10 -8.84
C LYS A 296 -14.70 -8.72 -10.11
N ARG A 297 -13.50 -8.32 -10.56
CA ARG A 297 -12.83 -8.88 -11.73
C ARG A 297 -12.63 -10.38 -11.62
N LEU A 298 -12.14 -10.88 -10.48
CA LEU A 298 -11.99 -12.32 -10.25
C LEU A 298 -13.33 -13.06 -10.40
N CYS A 299 -14.40 -12.50 -9.83
CA CYS A 299 -15.75 -13.07 -9.91
C CYS A 299 -16.28 -13.07 -11.35
N GLU A 300 -16.08 -11.99 -12.11
CA GLU A 300 -16.48 -11.89 -13.51
C GLU A 300 -15.77 -12.94 -14.38
N VAL A 301 -14.46 -13.11 -14.18
CA VAL A 301 -13.63 -14.06 -14.95
C VAL A 301 -14.11 -15.50 -14.77
N LYS A 302 -14.44 -15.90 -13.54
CA LYS A 302 -14.95 -17.25 -13.25
C LYS A 302 -16.48 -17.36 -13.23
N LYS A 303 -17.21 -16.30 -13.57
CA LYS A 303 -18.68 -16.24 -13.55
C LYS A 303 -19.29 -16.64 -12.19
N ARG A 304 -18.70 -16.14 -11.10
CA ARG A 304 -19.16 -16.35 -9.70
C ARG A 304 -19.82 -15.09 -9.14
N SER A 305 -20.57 -15.24 -8.05
CA SER A 305 -21.26 -14.12 -7.40
C SER A 305 -20.29 -13.22 -6.62
N PHE A 306 -20.22 -11.94 -7.00
CA PHE A 306 -19.43 -10.93 -6.29
C PHE A 306 -19.92 -10.71 -4.85
N ASP A 307 -21.23 -10.63 -4.64
CA ASP A 307 -21.80 -10.35 -3.31
C ASP A 307 -21.50 -11.47 -2.31
N GLU A 308 -21.57 -12.73 -2.77
CA GLU A 308 -21.23 -13.89 -1.93
C GLU A 308 -19.74 -13.92 -1.59
N PHE A 309 -18.86 -13.67 -2.57
CA PHE A 309 -17.43 -13.60 -2.33
C PHE A 309 -17.07 -12.45 -1.38
N MET A 310 -17.69 -11.28 -1.54
CA MET A 310 -17.47 -10.14 -0.65
C MET A 310 -17.95 -10.40 0.77
N ASN A 311 -19.01 -11.19 0.96
CA ASN A 311 -19.42 -11.62 2.30
C ASN A 311 -18.38 -12.55 2.94
N HIS A 312 -17.80 -13.47 2.17
CA HIS A 312 -16.66 -14.28 2.62
C HIS A 312 -15.44 -13.41 2.98
N MET A 313 -15.08 -12.46 2.11
CA MET A 313 -13.97 -11.53 2.35
C MET A 313 -14.17 -10.67 3.59
N LYS A 314 -15.40 -10.19 3.86
CA LYS A 314 -15.70 -9.42 5.08
C LYS A 314 -15.39 -10.20 6.35
N GLU A 315 -15.69 -11.50 6.40
CA GLU A 315 -15.37 -12.33 7.56
C GLU A 315 -13.86 -12.45 7.80
N LEU A 316 -13.08 -12.62 6.73
CA LEU A 316 -11.62 -12.65 6.81
C LEU A 316 -11.05 -11.26 7.21
N LEU A 317 -11.54 -10.18 6.61
CA LEU A 317 -11.12 -8.81 6.88
C LEU A 317 -11.38 -8.36 8.33
N LYS A 318 -12.31 -8.99 9.07
CA LYS A 318 -12.57 -8.66 10.48
C LYS A 318 -11.31 -8.73 11.34
N ASN A 319 -10.48 -9.75 11.12
CA ASN A 319 -9.26 -9.99 11.90
C ASN A 319 -7.98 -9.86 11.07
N LEU A 320 -8.07 -10.03 9.75
CA LEU A 320 -6.92 -10.12 8.84
C LEU A 320 -6.90 -8.97 7.81
N ALA A 321 -7.36 -7.78 8.21
CA ALA A 321 -7.53 -6.63 7.31
C ALA A 321 -6.27 -6.30 6.48
N THR A 322 -5.08 -6.42 7.06
CA THR A 322 -3.82 -6.11 6.35
C THR A 322 -3.38 -7.26 5.46
N GLU A 323 -3.50 -8.51 5.89
CA GLU A 323 -3.14 -9.66 5.04
C GLU A 323 -4.10 -9.83 3.85
N MET A 324 -5.40 -9.63 4.06
CA MET A 324 -6.42 -9.90 3.05
C MET A 324 -6.54 -8.84 1.98
N ARG A 325 -5.94 -7.66 2.18
CA ARG A 325 -5.86 -6.62 1.15
C ARG A 325 -4.74 -6.88 0.14
N LYS A 326 -3.87 -7.86 0.38
CA LYS A 326 -2.79 -8.22 -0.56
C LYS A 326 -3.39 -8.93 -1.79
N PRO A 327 -3.09 -8.50 -3.04
CA PRO A 327 -3.67 -9.09 -4.25
C PRO A 327 -3.56 -10.61 -4.32
N PHE A 328 -2.40 -11.16 -3.96
CA PHE A 328 -2.17 -12.61 -3.97
C PHE A 328 -3.06 -13.34 -2.97
N ASN A 329 -3.26 -12.77 -1.78
CA ASN A 329 -4.11 -13.35 -0.75
C ASN A 329 -5.60 -13.27 -1.10
N ILE A 330 -6.03 -12.20 -1.78
CA ILE A 330 -7.38 -12.10 -2.35
C ILE A 330 -7.60 -13.22 -3.37
N TYR A 331 -6.65 -13.40 -4.30
CA TYR A 331 -6.71 -14.47 -5.30
C TYR A 331 -6.75 -15.86 -4.65
N MET A 332 -5.94 -16.08 -3.61
CA MET A 332 -5.93 -17.33 -2.85
C MET A 332 -7.26 -17.62 -2.13
N ALA A 333 -7.83 -16.63 -1.46
CA ALA A 333 -9.14 -16.77 -0.82
C ALA A 333 -10.25 -17.02 -1.86
N PHE A 334 -10.17 -16.35 -3.01
CA PHE A 334 -11.09 -16.58 -4.11
C PHE A 334 -11.00 -18.02 -4.65
N GLN A 335 -9.80 -18.52 -4.93
CA GLN A 335 -9.58 -19.90 -5.39
C GLN A 335 -10.08 -20.94 -4.39
N ALA A 336 -9.92 -20.67 -3.09
CA ALA A 336 -10.42 -21.56 -2.04
C ALA A 336 -11.96 -21.55 -1.98
N TRP A 337 -12.55 -20.37 -2.05
CA TRP A 337 -14.00 -20.15 -2.03
C TRP A 337 -14.69 -20.69 -3.29
N GLU A 338 -14.06 -20.54 -4.45
CA GLU A 338 -14.54 -21.08 -5.74
C GLU A 338 -14.71 -22.61 -5.67
N LYS A 339 -13.85 -23.30 -4.90
CA LYS A 339 -13.85 -24.76 -4.73
C LYS A 339 -14.65 -25.23 -3.51
N ASP A 340 -15.46 -24.35 -2.90
CA ASP A 340 -16.22 -24.61 -1.68
C ASP A 340 -15.36 -25.03 -0.47
N THR A 341 -14.07 -24.69 -0.51
CA THR A 341 -13.06 -24.92 0.54
C THR A 341 -12.69 -23.62 1.26
N ALA A 342 -13.71 -22.83 1.61
CA ALA A 342 -13.56 -21.48 2.12
C ALA A 342 -12.54 -21.37 3.28
N ILE A 343 -11.62 -20.41 3.20
CA ILE A 343 -10.63 -20.16 4.25
C ILE A 343 -11.32 -19.44 5.40
N ASN A 344 -11.55 -20.14 6.51
CA ASN A 344 -12.10 -19.53 7.72
C ASN A 344 -10.99 -19.30 8.75
N ALA A 345 -10.11 -18.32 8.52
CA ALA A 345 -8.96 -18.02 9.40
C ALA A 345 -9.20 -16.76 10.23
N LYS A 346 -8.69 -16.75 11.47
CA LYS A 346 -8.71 -15.58 12.37
C LYS A 346 -7.33 -15.01 12.61
N THR A 347 -6.28 -15.84 12.49
CA THR A 347 -4.89 -15.41 12.65
C THR A 347 -4.11 -15.62 11.36
N VAL A 348 -2.92 -15.01 11.30
CA VAL A 348 -2.07 -15.06 10.12
C VAL A 348 -1.55 -16.48 9.94
N SER A 349 -1.14 -17.16 11.02
CA SER A 349 -0.69 -18.55 10.97
C SER A 349 -1.79 -19.52 10.51
N GLU A 350 -3.03 -19.33 10.97
CA GLU A 350 -4.19 -20.13 10.53
C GLU A 350 -4.44 -19.97 9.03
N MET A 351 -4.36 -18.74 8.54
CA MET A 351 -4.55 -18.43 7.11
C MET A 351 -3.54 -19.18 6.25
N TYR A 352 -2.24 -19.05 6.55
CA TYR A 352 -1.20 -19.69 5.75
C TYR A 352 -1.19 -21.22 5.91
N THR A 353 -1.58 -21.75 7.07
CA THR A 353 -1.82 -23.19 7.26
C THR A 353 -2.92 -23.68 6.31
N LYS A 354 -4.05 -22.97 6.24
CA LYS A 354 -5.16 -23.32 5.34
C LYS A 354 -4.81 -23.15 3.86
N CYS A 355 -4.06 -22.10 3.48
CA CYS A 355 -3.52 -21.96 2.13
C CYS A 355 -2.65 -23.16 1.74
N PHE A 356 -1.80 -23.61 2.67
CA PHE A 356 -0.92 -24.75 2.46
C PHE A 356 -1.70 -26.07 2.33
N GLU A 357 -2.75 -26.27 3.12
CA GLU A 357 -3.68 -27.39 3.00
C GLU A 357 -4.39 -27.40 1.63
N LEU A 358 -4.85 -26.23 1.17
CA LEU A 358 -5.49 -26.07 -0.14
C LEU A 358 -4.53 -26.42 -1.29
N TRP A 359 -3.29 -25.94 -1.27
CA TRP A 359 -2.30 -26.31 -2.28
C TRP A 359 -1.98 -27.80 -2.26
N THR A 360 -1.92 -28.39 -1.06
CA THR A 360 -1.71 -29.83 -0.89
C THR A 360 -2.85 -30.60 -1.55
N GLN A 361 -4.10 -30.16 -1.40
CA GLN A 361 -5.26 -30.76 -2.06
C GLN A 361 -5.22 -30.59 -3.57
N ASN A 362 -4.93 -29.38 -4.06
CA ASN A 362 -4.80 -29.10 -5.50
C ASN A 362 -3.71 -29.96 -6.14
N TYR A 363 -2.57 -30.11 -5.48
CA TYR A 363 -1.47 -30.95 -5.97
C TYR A 363 -1.85 -32.43 -6.03
N LYS A 364 -2.59 -32.95 -5.04
CA LYS A 364 -3.09 -34.34 -5.07
C LYS A 364 -3.94 -34.68 -6.29
N THR A 365 -4.65 -33.70 -6.86
CA THR A 365 -5.45 -33.92 -8.08
C THR A 365 -4.63 -34.00 -9.36
N LYS A 366 -3.35 -33.57 -9.33
CA LYS A 366 -2.48 -33.48 -10.52
C LYS A 366 -1.46 -34.61 -10.63
N VAL A 367 -1.23 -35.38 -9.56
CA VAL A 367 -0.20 -36.40 -9.51
C VAL A 367 -0.83 -37.78 -9.32
N HIS A 368 -0.57 -38.69 -10.25
CA HIS A 368 -1.12 -40.05 -10.29
C HIS A 368 -0.41 -41.00 -9.31
N LEU A 369 -0.20 -40.59 -8.06
CA LEU A 369 0.37 -41.41 -6.98
C LEU A 369 -0.69 -41.72 -5.91
N PRO A 370 -0.54 -42.82 -5.14
CA PRO A 370 -1.40 -43.08 -3.99
C PRO A 370 -1.42 -41.92 -2.98
N THR A 371 -2.57 -41.66 -2.37
CA THR A 371 -2.79 -40.47 -1.50
C THR A 371 -1.89 -40.44 -0.26
N SER A 372 -1.54 -41.61 0.29
CA SER A 372 -0.59 -41.75 1.40
C SER A 372 0.81 -41.24 1.03
N ASP A 373 1.25 -41.59 -0.17
CA ASP A 373 2.62 -41.36 -0.64
C ASP A 373 2.80 -39.87 -0.96
N LEU A 374 1.79 -39.27 -1.60
CA LEU A 374 1.73 -37.83 -1.84
C LEU A 374 1.79 -37.01 -0.55
N ARG A 375 1.07 -37.43 0.49
CA ARG A 375 1.08 -36.73 1.78
C ARG A 375 2.47 -36.79 2.42
N ASN A 376 3.10 -37.97 2.42
CA ASN A 376 4.43 -38.15 2.98
C ASN A 376 5.51 -37.36 2.21
N LEU A 377 5.42 -37.34 0.89
CA LEU A 377 6.31 -36.54 0.02
C LEU A 377 6.20 -35.05 0.32
N ILE A 378 4.98 -34.51 0.38
CA ILE A 378 4.75 -33.08 0.65
C ILE A 378 5.25 -32.70 2.04
N VAL A 379 4.99 -33.51 3.06
CA VAL A 379 5.46 -33.25 4.43
C VAL A 379 6.98 -33.25 4.49
N THR A 380 7.62 -34.29 3.94
CA THR A 380 9.08 -34.44 3.93
C THR A 380 9.75 -33.30 3.16
N GLY A 381 9.30 -33.06 1.93
CA GLY A 381 9.81 -32.00 1.07
C GLY A 381 9.62 -30.61 1.67
N SER A 382 8.49 -30.36 2.34
CA SER A 382 8.25 -29.09 3.00
C SER A 382 9.09 -28.89 4.25
N ASN A 383 9.48 -29.96 4.95
CA ASN A 383 10.41 -29.88 6.08
C ASN A 383 11.82 -29.55 5.59
N GLN A 384 12.28 -30.21 4.52
CA GLN A 384 13.56 -29.90 3.86
C GLN A 384 13.60 -28.45 3.35
N LEU A 385 12.52 -28.00 2.69
CA LEU A 385 12.38 -26.61 2.28
C LEU A 385 12.43 -25.64 3.47
N SER A 386 11.81 -25.99 4.61
CA SER A 386 11.86 -25.15 5.82
C SER A 386 13.30 -24.98 6.32
N THR A 387 14.10 -26.05 6.34
CA THR A 387 15.53 -26.01 6.71
C THR A 387 16.31 -25.10 5.79
N PHE A 388 16.17 -25.29 4.48
CA PHE A 388 16.88 -24.48 3.50
C PHE A 388 16.52 -23.00 3.59
N VAL A 389 15.23 -22.70 3.76
CA VAL A 389 14.72 -21.32 3.90
C VAL A 389 15.19 -20.67 5.19
N TYR A 390 15.26 -21.43 6.30
CA TYR A 390 15.82 -20.96 7.55
C TYR A 390 17.31 -20.59 7.40
N HIS A 391 18.11 -21.43 6.75
CA HIS A 391 19.53 -21.12 6.52
C HIS A 391 19.73 -19.89 5.65
N ALA A 392 18.89 -19.69 4.62
CA ALA A 392 18.90 -18.46 3.84
C ALA A 392 18.54 -17.24 4.71
N PHE A 393 17.50 -17.35 5.53
CA PHE A 393 17.08 -16.30 6.46
C PHE A 393 18.17 -15.92 7.47
N ASP A 394 18.81 -16.92 8.08
CA ASP A 394 19.91 -16.77 9.06
C ASP A 394 21.13 -16.08 8.43
N LYS A 395 21.46 -16.44 7.19
CA LYS A 395 22.51 -15.79 6.38
C LYS A 395 22.10 -14.43 5.80
N LYS A 396 20.90 -13.92 6.13
CA LYS A 396 20.31 -12.69 5.58
C LYS A 396 20.19 -12.70 4.05
N GLN A 397 20.06 -13.88 3.46
CA GLN A 397 19.82 -14.04 2.04
C GLN A 397 18.35 -13.76 1.73
N GLU A 398 18.12 -12.80 0.85
CA GLU A 398 16.76 -12.38 0.47
C GLU A 398 16.12 -13.26 -0.61
N HIS A 399 16.93 -14.05 -1.33
CA HIS A 399 16.50 -15.01 -2.33
C HIS A 399 17.17 -16.37 -2.08
N LEU A 400 16.57 -17.41 -2.63
CA LEU A 400 17.07 -18.77 -2.60
C LEU A 400 17.92 -19.00 -3.85
N LEU A 401 19.17 -19.46 -3.69
CA LEU A 401 20.04 -19.82 -4.81
C LEU A 401 19.49 -21.05 -5.57
N SER A 402 19.95 -21.19 -6.83
CA SER A 402 19.44 -21.98 -7.97
C SER A 402 18.72 -23.31 -7.68
N GLU A 403 17.95 -23.78 -8.68
CA GLU A 403 17.29 -25.10 -8.67
C GLU A 403 18.25 -26.24 -8.28
N ASP A 404 19.51 -26.19 -8.70
CA ASP A 404 20.52 -27.19 -8.33
C ASP A 404 20.84 -27.21 -6.83
N CYS A 405 20.82 -26.05 -6.17
CA CYS A 405 20.98 -25.96 -4.72
C CYS A 405 19.77 -26.58 -4.02
N LEU A 406 18.56 -26.25 -4.47
CA LEU A 406 17.34 -26.82 -3.90
C LEU A 406 17.21 -28.33 -4.15
N ALA A 407 17.59 -28.82 -5.32
CA ALA A 407 17.58 -30.25 -5.63
C ALA A 407 18.60 -31.04 -4.78
N LYS A 408 19.75 -30.44 -4.44
CA LYS A 408 20.72 -31.04 -3.51
C LYS A 408 20.22 -31.09 -2.08
N GLU A 409 19.50 -30.06 -1.64
CA GLU A 409 18.99 -29.94 -0.27
C GLU A 409 17.62 -30.64 -0.09
N CYS A 410 16.91 -30.89 -1.19
CA CYS A 410 15.60 -31.53 -1.21
C CYS A 410 15.60 -32.73 -2.17
N ASN A 411 15.82 -33.92 -1.62
CA ASN A 411 15.90 -35.19 -2.37
C ASN A 411 14.64 -35.52 -3.19
N TYR A 412 13.52 -34.83 -2.96
CA TYR A 412 12.25 -35.02 -3.67
C TYR A 412 11.83 -33.77 -4.45
N PHE A 413 12.79 -32.89 -4.77
CA PHE A 413 12.50 -31.59 -5.36
C PHE A 413 11.71 -31.73 -6.66
N ASP A 414 12.10 -32.65 -7.54
CA ASP A 414 11.43 -32.86 -8.83
C ASP A 414 9.97 -33.31 -8.66
N GLU A 415 9.70 -34.18 -7.68
CA GLU A 415 8.35 -34.61 -7.35
C GLU A 415 7.54 -33.45 -6.76
N ILE A 416 8.07 -32.70 -5.80
CA ILE A 416 7.33 -31.61 -5.15
C ILE A 416 7.39 -30.28 -5.92
N LYS A 417 8.11 -30.20 -7.04
CA LYS A 417 8.24 -28.99 -7.86
C LYS A 417 6.88 -28.38 -8.22
N PRO A 418 5.86 -29.15 -8.67
CA PRO A 418 4.54 -28.60 -8.97
C PRO A 418 3.79 -28.10 -7.72
N PHE A 419 4.18 -28.53 -6.52
CA PHE A 419 3.68 -28.00 -5.26
C PHE A 419 4.40 -26.69 -4.89
N ILE A 420 5.72 -26.66 -5.00
CA ILE A 420 6.57 -25.51 -4.62
C ILE A 420 6.35 -24.29 -5.52
N VAL A 421 5.97 -24.44 -6.80
CA VAL A 421 5.68 -23.30 -7.69
C VAL A 421 4.51 -22.42 -7.23
N HIS A 422 3.67 -22.89 -6.31
CA HIS A 422 2.64 -22.08 -5.67
C HIS A 422 3.21 -21.13 -4.59
N LEU A 423 4.45 -21.38 -4.15
CA LEU A 423 5.12 -20.68 -3.06
C LEU A 423 6.30 -19.86 -3.55
N LEU A 424 7.11 -20.47 -4.43
CA LEU A 424 8.31 -19.92 -5.01
C LEU A 424 8.09 -19.49 -6.47
N VAL A 425 8.86 -18.49 -6.84
CA VAL A 425 8.87 -17.83 -8.14
C VAL A 425 10.25 -18.07 -8.75
N PRO A 426 10.38 -18.95 -9.77
CA PRO A 426 11.63 -19.16 -10.49
C PRO A 426 12.03 -17.97 -11.36
N HIS A 427 13.29 -17.57 -11.31
CA HIS A 427 13.88 -16.55 -12.18
C HIS A 427 14.80 -17.23 -13.21
N TYR A 428 14.43 -17.15 -14.48
CA TYR A 428 15.09 -17.88 -15.57
C TYR A 428 16.11 -17.01 -16.28
N ASN A 429 17.36 -17.49 -16.33
CA ASN A 429 18.40 -16.85 -17.15
C ASN A 429 18.07 -16.97 -18.64
N ALA A 430 18.88 -16.33 -19.49
CA ALA A 430 18.66 -16.32 -20.95
C ALA A 430 18.63 -17.72 -21.59
N SER A 431 19.28 -18.72 -20.99
CA SER A 431 19.24 -20.12 -21.44
C SER A 431 18.02 -20.91 -20.97
N GLY A 432 17.11 -20.28 -20.22
CA GLY A 432 15.92 -20.92 -19.65
C GLY A 432 16.17 -21.73 -18.38
N LYS A 433 17.35 -21.61 -17.75
CA LYS A 433 17.68 -22.27 -16.48
C LYS A 433 17.32 -21.39 -15.29
N ILE A 434 16.86 -22.01 -14.19
CA ILE A 434 16.54 -21.29 -12.95
C ILE A 434 17.82 -20.81 -12.27
N GLN A 435 18.01 -19.49 -12.23
CA GLN A 435 19.16 -18.86 -11.58
C GLN A 435 18.89 -18.58 -10.10
N ALA A 436 17.67 -18.13 -9.78
CA ALA A 436 17.25 -17.81 -8.43
C ALA A 436 15.78 -18.15 -8.21
N LEU A 437 15.39 -18.32 -6.94
CA LEU A 437 14.01 -18.51 -6.51
C LEU A 437 13.67 -17.49 -5.43
N THR A 438 12.53 -16.82 -5.58
CA THR A 438 12.01 -15.91 -4.55
C THR A 438 10.66 -16.40 -4.06
N PHE A 439 10.26 -15.99 -2.86
CA PHE A 439 8.89 -16.21 -2.42
C PHE A 439 7.93 -15.27 -3.14
N ARG A 440 6.71 -15.75 -3.43
CA ARG A 440 5.64 -14.93 -4.02
C ARG A 440 5.26 -13.73 -3.13
N ILE A 441 5.23 -13.97 -1.83
CA ILE A 441 5.02 -12.96 -0.79
C ILE A 441 5.92 -13.28 0.41
N LYS A 442 6.32 -12.25 1.16
CA LYS A 442 7.26 -12.39 2.29
C LYS A 442 6.70 -13.30 3.38
N ALA A 443 5.39 -13.29 3.57
CA ALA A 443 4.72 -14.12 4.57
C ALA A 443 4.93 -15.64 4.34
N HIS A 444 5.11 -16.09 3.09
CA HIS A 444 5.49 -17.49 2.84
C HIS A 444 6.87 -17.82 3.39
N GLN A 445 7.86 -16.93 3.18
CA GLN A 445 9.19 -17.11 3.78
C GLN A 445 9.07 -17.19 5.30
N THR A 446 8.34 -16.25 5.91
CA THR A 446 8.09 -16.21 7.35
C THR A 446 7.45 -17.51 7.85
N PHE A 447 6.48 -18.06 7.13
CA PHE A 447 5.85 -19.34 7.46
C PHE A 447 6.85 -20.52 7.48
N PHE A 448 7.72 -20.62 6.48
CA PHE A 448 8.71 -21.71 6.41
C PHE A 448 9.83 -21.57 7.45
N VAL A 449 10.30 -20.35 7.71
CA VAL A 449 11.25 -20.07 8.81
C VAL A 449 10.61 -20.46 10.15
N ALA A 450 9.37 -20.01 10.40
CA ALA A 450 8.63 -20.35 11.60
C ALA A 450 8.45 -21.87 11.76
N LYS A 451 8.07 -22.56 10.68
CA LYS A 451 7.90 -24.02 10.67
C LYS A 451 9.20 -24.76 11.04
N TYR A 452 10.35 -24.30 10.54
CA TYR A 452 11.65 -24.84 10.95
C TYR A 452 11.89 -24.62 12.44
N MET A 453 11.71 -23.39 12.93
CA MET A 453 11.90 -23.06 14.36
C MET A 453 11.01 -23.93 15.26
N VAL A 454 9.71 -24.07 14.93
CA VAL A 454 8.79 -24.95 15.68
C VAL A 454 9.29 -26.39 15.70
N THR A 455 9.78 -26.88 14.56
CA THR A 455 10.34 -28.24 14.46
C THR A 455 11.55 -28.38 15.39
N GLN A 456 12.54 -27.49 15.31
CA GLN A 456 13.75 -27.59 16.15
C GLN A 456 13.44 -27.48 17.64
N ILE A 457 12.63 -26.50 18.04
CA ILE A 457 12.21 -26.30 19.44
C ILE A 457 11.48 -27.52 19.98
N SER A 458 10.67 -28.19 19.15
CA SER A 458 9.93 -29.39 19.56
C SER A 458 10.83 -30.62 19.74
N HIS A 459 11.99 -30.67 19.07
CA HIS A 459 12.94 -31.79 19.17
C HIS A 459 13.97 -31.57 20.27
N ASN A 460 14.44 -30.34 20.48
CA ASN A 460 15.45 -30.01 21.47
C ASN A 460 15.19 -28.62 22.09
N LEU A 461 14.94 -28.57 23.40
CA LEU A 461 14.71 -27.31 24.12
C LEU A 461 15.96 -26.42 24.18
N ASP A 462 17.17 -27.00 24.14
CA ASP A 462 18.42 -26.22 24.14
C ASP A 462 18.56 -25.34 22.88
N GLU A 463 17.91 -25.72 21.77
CA GLU A 463 17.89 -24.92 20.54
C GLU A 463 17.17 -23.59 20.69
N ILE A 464 16.31 -23.42 21.72
CA ILE A 464 15.63 -22.14 21.96
C ILE A 464 16.67 -21.02 22.12
N LYS A 465 17.79 -21.28 22.81
CA LYS A 465 18.85 -20.30 23.03
C LYS A 465 19.58 -19.93 21.74
N ASN A 466 19.77 -20.90 20.84
CA ASN A 466 20.44 -20.71 19.55
C ASN A 466 19.53 -19.99 18.54
N LEU A 467 18.22 -20.23 18.59
CA LEU A 467 17.25 -19.67 17.65
C LEU A 467 16.71 -18.30 18.09
N MET A 468 16.68 -18.01 19.40
CA MET A 468 16.13 -16.78 19.98
C MET A 468 17.25 -15.83 20.46
N ILE A 469 18.30 -15.69 19.66
CA ILE A 469 19.45 -14.80 19.93
C ILE A 469 18.98 -13.33 19.89
N LEU A 470 19.22 -12.59 20.98
CA LEU A 470 18.75 -11.20 21.14
C LEU A 470 19.42 -10.26 20.12
N GLU A 471 20.65 -10.54 19.72
CA GLU A 471 21.39 -9.78 18.70
C GLU A 471 20.68 -9.80 17.33
N ASN A 472 19.85 -10.82 17.06
CA ASN A 472 19.06 -10.97 15.84
C ASN A 472 17.59 -10.52 16.01
N PHE A 473 17.24 -9.78 17.06
CA PHE A 473 15.85 -9.49 17.41
C PHE A 473 15.02 -8.87 16.28
N HIS A 474 15.60 -7.98 15.46
CA HIS A 474 14.89 -7.35 14.34
C HIS A 474 14.34 -8.38 13.35
N GLN A 475 15.10 -9.43 13.06
CA GLN A 475 14.67 -10.51 12.18
C GLN A 475 13.62 -11.39 12.88
N LEU A 476 13.85 -11.71 14.15
CA LEU A 476 12.95 -12.53 14.97
C LEU A 476 11.56 -11.88 15.18
N CYS A 477 11.48 -10.55 15.30
CA CYS A 477 10.20 -9.85 15.45
C CYS A 477 9.22 -10.16 14.32
N SER A 478 9.71 -10.34 13.09
CA SER A 478 8.88 -10.62 11.92
C SER A 478 8.36 -12.07 11.86
N VAL A 479 9.06 -13.02 12.50
CA VAL A 479 8.78 -14.46 12.44
C VAL A 479 8.07 -14.96 13.70
N LEU A 480 8.32 -14.32 14.84
CA LEU A 480 7.86 -14.80 16.13
C LEU A 480 6.33 -15.02 16.24
N PRO A 481 5.46 -14.11 15.77
CA PRO A 481 4.02 -14.34 15.84
C PRO A 481 3.60 -15.59 15.06
N MET A 482 4.20 -15.82 13.89
CA MET A 482 3.97 -17.02 13.09
C MET A 482 4.47 -18.28 13.80
N THR A 483 5.67 -18.25 14.39
CA THR A 483 6.21 -19.37 15.17
C THR A 483 5.27 -19.73 16.31
N ILE A 484 4.82 -18.74 17.08
CA ILE A 484 3.87 -18.95 18.19
C ILE A 484 2.56 -19.53 17.69
N GLY A 485 2.01 -19.03 16.59
CA GLY A 485 0.74 -19.52 16.03
C GLY A 485 0.83 -20.95 15.48
N LEU A 486 1.99 -21.35 14.95
CA LEU A 486 2.24 -22.71 14.50
C LEU A 486 2.53 -23.68 15.66
N MET A 487 3.00 -23.18 16.81
CA MET A 487 3.08 -23.97 18.04
C MET A 487 1.67 -24.15 18.61
N ARG A 488 1.24 -25.40 18.80
CA ARG A 488 -0.07 -25.67 19.44
C ARG A 488 -0.07 -25.08 20.85
N LYS A 489 -1.20 -24.54 21.32
CA LYS A 489 -1.29 -23.84 22.63
C LYS A 489 -0.66 -24.62 23.80
N ASP A 490 -0.87 -25.94 23.82
CA ASP A 490 -0.38 -26.84 24.87
C ASP A 490 1.11 -27.18 24.76
N SER A 491 1.78 -26.76 23.68
CA SER A 491 3.19 -27.05 23.38
C SER A 491 4.15 -25.89 23.64
N LEU A 492 3.65 -24.74 24.14
CA LEU A 492 4.50 -23.60 24.47
C LEU A 492 5.25 -23.86 25.80
N SER A 493 6.51 -24.27 25.70
CA SER A 493 7.37 -24.49 26.87
C SER A 493 7.57 -23.21 27.69
N SER A 494 7.79 -23.37 29.00
CA SER A 494 8.08 -22.24 29.90
C SER A 494 9.35 -21.49 29.50
N GLU A 495 10.35 -22.20 28.98
CA GLU A 495 11.59 -21.64 28.46
C GLU A 495 11.35 -20.76 27.24
N PHE A 496 10.55 -21.22 26.27
CA PHE A 496 10.22 -20.43 25.08
C PHE A 496 9.42 -19.18 25.46
N LYS A 497 8.39 -19.34 26.32
CA LYS A 497 7.61 -18.22 26.88
C LYS A 497 8.52 -17.17 27.54
N SER A 498 9.50 -17.62 28.33
CA SER A 498 10.49 -16.73 28.98
C SER A 498 11.34 -15.94 27.97
N HIS A 499 11.80 -16.58 26.88
CA HIS A 499 12.55 -15.89 25.83
C HIS A 499 11.69 -14.88 25.07
N VAL A 500 10.42 -15.19 24.79
CA VAL A 500 9.47 -14.25 24.19
C VAL A 500 9.28 -13.01 25.07
N ILE A 501 9.11 -13.21 26.38
CA ILE A 501 9.00 -12.11 27.36
C ILE A 501 10.29 -11.28 27.39
N LYS A 502 11.46 -11.92 27.42
CA LYS A 502 12.77 -11.22 27.36
C LYS A 502 12.92 -10.39 26.09
N LEU A 503 12.51 -10.91 24.94
CA LEU A 503 12.51 -10.20 23.67
C LEU A 503 11.58 -8.99 23.72
N GLY A 504 10.35 -9.16 24.21
CA GLY A 504 9.40 -8.06 24.38
C GLY A 504 9.95 -6.93 25.28
N LYS A 505 10.60 -7.31 26.38
CA LYS A 505 11.30 -6.37 27.27
C LYS A 505 12.44 -5.65 26.55
N PHE A 506 13.29 -6.39 25.83
CA PHE A 506 14.41 -5.84 25.07
C PHE A 506 13.93 -4.83 24.01
N ILE A 507 12.86 -5.14 23.28
CA ILE A 507 12.28 -4.21 22.29
C ILE A 507 11.74 -2.95 22.97
N SER A 508 11.08 -3.07 24.12
CA SER A 508 10.58 -1.90 24.86
C SER A 508 11.68 -1.03 25.47
N GLU A 509 12.86 -1.59 25.76
CA GLU A 509 13.96 -0.89 26.43
C GLU A 509 14.93 -0.20 25.47
N ASN A 510 15.05 -0.66 24.24
CA ASN A 510 16.00 -0.11 23.25
C ASN A 510 15.43 1.00 22.36
N GLU A 511 14.33 1.66 22.76
CA GLU A 511 13.73 2.82 22.06
C GLU A 511 13.53 2.68 20.53
N VAL A 512 13.51 1.45 20.01
CA VAL A 512 13.09 1.12 18.62
C VAL A 512 11.64 1.57 18.35
N ILE A 513 10.93 1.93 19.42
CA ILE A 513 9.61 2.53 19.51
C ILE A 513 9.50 3.82 18.67
N ASP A 514 10.52 4.69 18.70
CA ASP A 514 10.51 5.97 17.95
C ASP A 514 10.75 5.77 16.45
N TYR A 515 11.37 4.65 16.09
CA TYR A 515 11.70 4.27 14.71
C TYR A 515 10.55 3.59 13.95
N PHE A 516 9.51 3.13 14.65
CA PHE A 516 8.44 2.32 14.03
C PHE A 516 7.01 2.72 14.39
N ASN A 517 6.80 3.74 15.24
CA ASN A 517 5.48 4.15 15.74
C ASN A 517 4.52 2.97 15.98
N ASP A 518 4.95 2.06 16.85
CA ASP A 518 4.12 1.02 17.48
C ASP A 518 4.15 -0.42 16.89
N PRO A 519 5.33 -1.01 16.64
CA PRO A 519 5.42 -2.45 16.42
C PRO A 519 5.15 -3.21 17.72
N ILE A 520 5.35 -2.63 18.92
CA ILE A 520 5.22 -3.39 20.16
C ILE A 520 3.76 -3.73 20.46
N ILE A 521 2.81 -2.78 20.39
CA ILE A 521 1.40 -3.11 20.67
C ILE A 521 0.86 -4.01 19.58
N ASN A 522 1.07 -3.69 18.30
CA ASN A 522 0.60 -4.53 17.19
C ASN A 522 1.22 -5.94 17.23
N SER A 523 2.53 -6.06 17.46
CA SER A 523 3.19 -7.36 17.57
C SER A 523 2.79 -8.09 18.84
N THR A 524 2.58 -7.40 19.97
CA THR A 524 2.10 -8.04 21.21
C THR A 524 0.68 -8.53 21.06
N VAL A 525 -0.22 -7.74 20.47
CA VAL A 525 -1.59 -8.17 20.15
C VAL A 525 -1.55 -9.36 19.20
N GLN A 526 -0.68 -9.34 18.19
CA GLN A 526 -0.52 -10.46 17.26
C GLN A 526 0.05 -11.70 17.96
N VAL A 527 1.09 -11.58 18.77
CA VAL A 527 1.65 -12.67 19.59
C VAL A 527 0.59 -13.26 20.51
N LEU A 528 -0.20 -12.42 21.17
CA LEU A 528 -1.31 -12.87 22.02
C LEU A 528 -2.38 -13.58 21.20
N ALA A 529 -2.78 -13.01 20.06
CA ALA A 529 -3.76 -13.61 19.16
C ALA A 529 -3.31 -14.99 18.68
N GLU A 530 -2.08 -15.10 18.21
CA GLU A 530 -1.46 -16.33 17.71
C GLU A 530 -1.26 -17.37 18.83
N SER A 531 -0.87 -16.94 20.05
CA SER A 531 -0.77 -17.87 21.20
C SER A 531 -2.14 -18.41 21.62
N GLY A 532 -3.20 -17.64 21.37
CA GLY A 532 -4.54 -17.93 21.83
C GLY A 532 -4.72 -18.04 23.35
N LEU A 533 -3.78 -17.48 24.14
CA LEU A 533 -3.78 -17.47 25.61
C LEU A 533 -4.47 -16.23 26.21
N TYR A 534 -5.22 -15.48 25.41
CA TYR A 534 -5.89 -14.24 25.82
C TYR A 534 -7.19 -14.43 26.62
N ASN A 535 -7.62 -15.67 26.88
CA ASN A 535 -8.84 -15.94 27.67
C ASN A 535 -8.51 -16.07 29.16
N LYS A 536 -9.45 -15.67 30.02
CA LYS A 536 -9.34 -15.92 31.47
C LYS A 536 -9.73 -17.36 31.79
N VAL A 537 -9.01 -17.96 32.72
CA VAL A 537 -9.38 -19.21 33.40
C VAL A 537 -9.50 -18.87 34.89
N ASP A 538 -10.65 -19.19 35.50
CA ASP A 538 -10.97 -18.82 36.89
C ASP A 538 -10.74 -17.31 37.18
N ASP A 539 -11.26 -16.45 36.29
CA ASP A 539 -11.13 -14.99 36.31
C ASP A 539 -9.70 -14.44 36.25
N LYS A 540 -8.70 -15.28 35.94
CA LYS A 540 -7.29 -14.88 35.84
C LYS A 540 -6.74 -15.10 34.44
N TYR A 541 -5.95 -14.14 33.97
CA TYR A 541 -5.13 -14.31 32.77
C TYR A 541 -3.92 -15.18 33.05
N ASP A 542 -3.48 -15.94 32.03
CA ASP A 542 -2.25 -16.74 32.07
C ASP A 542 -1.04 -15.87 32.45
N LYS A 543 -0.11 -16.42 33.23
CA LYS A 543 1.09 -15.72 33.68
C LYS A 543 1.90 -15.17 32.50
N PHE A 544 1.99 -15.91 31.40
CA PHE A 544 2.66 -15.45 30.17
C PHE A 544 2.06 -14.15 29.64
N VAL A 545 0.72 -14.03 29.65
CA VAL A 545 0.03 -12.82 29.20
C VAL A 545 0.36 -11.65 30.12
N LYS A 546 0.29 -11.86 31.44
CA LYS A 546 0.62 -10.81 32.41
C LYS A 546 2.08 -10.35 32.27
N ASP A 547 3.02 -11.29 32.21
CA ASP A 547 4.46 -11.00 32.11
C ASP A 547 4.83 -10.32 30.78
N LEU A 548 4.23 -10.74 29.65
CA LEU A 548 4.43 -10.11 28.35
C LEU A 548 3.96 -8.65 28.36
N LEU A 549 2.79 -8.40 28.94
CA LEU A 549 2.14 -7.09 28.97
C LEU A 549 2.78 -6.10 29.95
N GLN A 550 3.37 -6.57 31.04
CA GLN A 550 4.13 -5.72 31.99
C GLN A 550 5.32 -5.01 31.34
N ASN A 551 5.82 -5.51 30.20
CA ASN A 551 6.92 -4.89 29.48
C ASN A 551 6.50 -3.70 28.61
N ILE A 552 5.20 -3.42 28.45
CA ILE A 552 4.71 -2.30 27.64
C ILE A 552 4.71 -1.02 28.48
N LYS A 553 5.74 -0.18 28.34
CA LYS A 553 5.94 1.01 29.19
C LYS A 553 5.19 2.29 28.75
N ASN A 554 4.58 2.32 27.56
CA ASN A 554 4.05 3.56 26.96
C ASN A 554 2.66 3.99 27.50
N SER A 555 2.54 5.29 27.83
CA SER A 555 1.30 5.93 28.30
C SER A 555 0.29 6.29 27.18
N ASN A 556 0.74 6.21 25.92
CA ASN A 556 -0.12 6.30 24.73
C ASN A 556 0.14 5.08 23.86
N TRP A 557 -0.92 4.35 23.53
CA TRP A 557 -0.89 3.23 22.59
C TRP A 557 -1.43 3.68 21.24
N HIS A 558 -0.84 3.18 20.17
CA HIS A 558 -1.16 3.49 18.79
C HIS A 558 -1.36 2.18 18.01
N ILE A 559 -2.56 1.95 17.52
CA ILE A 559 -2.83 0.83 16.62
C ILE A 559 -2.99 1.42 15.23
N LEU A 560 -2.04 1.10 14.36
CA LEU A 560 -2.06 1.35 12.93
C LEU A 560 -2.53 0.08 12.22
N ASP A 561 -3.25 0.22 11.11
CA ASP A 561 -3.71 -0.86 10.21
C ASP A 561 -3.03 -2.22 10.43
N GLY A 562 -3.71 -3.12 11.13
CA GLY A 562 -3.12 -4.37 11.56
C GLY A 562 -4.11 -5.53 11.49
N ASN A 563 -3.56 -6.74 11.50
CA ASN A 563 -4.33 -7.93 11.79
C ASN A 563 -4.59 -7.92 13.31
N LEU A 564 -5.85 -7.77 13.69
CA LEU A 564 -6.22 -7.53 15.08
C LEU A 564 -7.33 -8.49 15.47
N LEU A 565 -7.06 -9.28 16.50
CA LEU A 565 -8.08 -10.10 17.15
C LEU A 565 -8.63 -9.33 18.35
N PRO A 566 -9.92 -8.95 18.38
CA PRO A 566 -10.48 -8.13 19.45
C PRO A 566 -10.23 -8.68 20.86
N GLN A 567 -10.28 -10.00 21.03
CA GLN A 567 -10.06 -10.67 22.32
C GLN A 567 -8.61 -10.49 22.82
N ALA A 568 -7.63 -10.49 21.92
CA ALA A 568 -6.24 -10.25 22.28
C ALA A 568 -6.03 -8.79 22.74
N LEU A 569 -6.70 -7.85 22.07
CA LEU A 569 -6.68 -6.44 22.49
C LEU A 569 -7.39 -6.24 23.85
N GLN A 570 -8.50 -6.93 24.08
CA GLN A 570 -9.19 -6.91 25.38
C GLN A 570 -8.24 -7.35 26.51
N ALA A 571 -7.56 -8.48 26.34
CA ALA A 571 -6.60 -8.98 27.32
C ALA A 571 -5.46 -7.99 27.60
N LEU A 572 -4.94 -7.36 26.54
CA LEU A 572 -3.94 -6.30 26.64
C LEU A 572 -4.44 -5.11 27.48
N CYS A 573 -5.67 -4.68 27.23
CA CYS A 573 -6.26 -3.55 27.95
C CYS A 573 -6.53 -3.89 29.42
N GLU A 574 -7.16 -5.03 29.71
CA GLU A 574 -7.49 -5.43 31.09
C GLU A 574 -6.25 -5.64 31.96
N CYS A 575 -5.19 -6.29 31.47
CA CYS A 575 -3.96 -6.50 32.25
C CYS A 575 -3.13 -5.22 32.42
N GLY A 576 -3.08 -4.35 31.41
CA GLY A 576 -2.34 -3.08 31.49
C GLY A 576 -2.88 -2.13 32.57
N HIS A 577 -4.14 -2.29 32.96
CA HIS A 577 -4.78 -1.52 34.01
C HIS A 577 -4.54 -2.05 35.44
N GLU A 578 -4.38 -3.37 35.62
CA GLU A 578 -4.13 -3.98 36.96
C GLU A 578 -2.82 -3.47 37.62
N ALA A 579 -1.84 -3.01 36.84
CA ALA A 579 -0.52 -2.63 37.34
C ALA A 579 -0.42 -1.19 37.91
N ASN A 580 -1.50 -0.38 37.86
CA ASN A 580 -1.42 1.07 38.04
C ASN A 580 -2.46 1.63 39.01
N GLU A 581 -2.69 0.94 40.12
CA GLU A 581 -3.53 1.43 41.21
C GLU A 581 -2.79 2.46 42.07
N LYS A 582 -2.97 3.74 41.73
CA LYS A 582 -3.01 4.93 42.61
C LYS A 582 -2.74 6.19 41.76
N ASN A 583 -3.80 6.91 41.40
CA ASN A 583 -3.79 8.25 40.73
C ASN A 583 -3.42 8.34 39.24
N LYS A 584 -4.03 7.59 38.32
CA LYS A 584 -3.66 7.70 36.88
C LYS A 584 -4.79 8.12 35.96
N THR A 585 -4.44 9.04 35.06
CA THR A 585 -5.23 9.41 33.88
C THR A 585 -5.51 8.18 33.02
N PRO A 586 -6.69 8.10 32.36
CA PRO A 586 -7.02 6.99 31.47
C PRO A 586 -5.92 6.74 30.44
N GLN A 587 -5.63 5.47 30.15
CA GLN A 587 -4.69 5.07 29.10
C GLN A 587 -5.20 5.61 27.76
N LYS A 588 -4.36 6.23 26.94
CA LYS A 588 -4.79 6.70 25.63
C LYS A 588 -4.53 5.63 24.59
N LEU A 589 -5.55 5.27 23.82
CA LEU A 589 -5.46 4.36 22.68
C LEU A 589 -5.87 5.13 21.42
N ASN A 590 -4.94 5.34 20.51
CA ASN A 590 -5.20 5.95 19.22
C ASN A 590 -5.32 4.84 18.17
N LEU A 591 -6.51 4.64 17.65
CA LEU A 591 -6.78 3.75 16.52
C LEU A 591 -6.74 4.57 15.24
N SER A 592 -5.73 4.33 14.42
CA SER A 592 -5.54 5.01 13.13
C SER A 592 -5.68 4.01 12.00
N LEU A 593 -6.71 4.20 11.18
CA LEU A 593 -7.15 3.24 10.19
C LEU A 593 -7.04 3.88 8.80
N SER A 594 -6.26 3.29 7.89
CA SER A 594 -6.06 3.80 6.52
C SER A 594 -7.10 3.31 5.53
N GLY A 595 -7.75 2.17 5.79
CA GLY A 595 -8.78 1.62 4.92
C GLY A 595 -10.13 2.34 4.97
N LEU A 596 -11.02 1.99 4.05
CA LEU A 596 -12.45 2.30 4.19
C LEU A 596 -13.05 1.46 5.34
N SER A 597 -14.16 1.92 5.91
CA SER A 597 -14.85 1.13 6.95
C SER A 597 -15.32 -0.25 6.46
N THR A 598 -15.54 -0.41 5.15
CA THR A 598 -15.85 -1.70 4.50
C THR A 598 -14.69 -2.69 4.52
N GLU A 599 -13.46 -2.20 4.61
CA GLU A 599 -12.23 -3.00 4.61
C GLU A 599 -11.77 -3.37 6.02
N MET A 600 -12.39 -2.75 7.02
CA MET A 600 -12.15 -3.04 8.44
C MET A 600 -13.49 -3.27 9.15
N PRO A 601 -14.27 -4.30 8.73
CA PRO A 601 -15.56 -4.59 9.36
C PRO A 601 -15.45 -4.99 10.83
N GLY A 602 -14.25 -5.30 11.33
CA GLY A 602 -13.97 -5.65 12.73
C GLY A 602 -13.88 -4.47 13.71
N ILE A 603 -13.91 -3.20 13.25
CA ILE A 603 -13.80 -2.02 14.16
C ILE A 603 -14.84 -2.05 15.30
N PRO A 604 -16.13 -2.35 15.06
CA PRO A 604 -17.10 -2.47 16.14
C PRO A 604 -16.66 -3.47 17.22
N ASP A 605 -16.08 -4.61 16.83
CA ASP A 605 -15.68 -5.64 17.79
C ASP A 605 -14.43 -5.24 18.56
N ILE A 606 -13.49 -4.53 17.92
CA ILE A 606 -12.34 -3.88 18.58
C ILE A 606 -12.83 -2.89 19.65
N LEU A 607 -13.81 -2.03 19.33
CA LEU A 607 -14.35 -1.07 20.29
C LEU A 607 -15.13 -1.75 21.42
N LYS A 608 -15.83 -2.87 21.15
CA LYS A 608 -16.49 -3.68 22.20
C LYS A 608 -15.47 -4.25 23.16
N ALA A 609 -14.37 -4.80 22.63
CA ALA A 609 -13.31 -5.44 23.38
C ALA A 609 -12.65 -4.49 24.39
N VAL A 610 -12.46 -3.21 24.03
CA VAL A 610 -11.83 -2.23 24.92
C VAL A 610 -12.81 -1.47 25.82
N ARG A 611 -14.12 -1.67 25.65
CA ARG A 611 -15.16 -0.87 26.31
C ARG A 611 -15.10 -0.92 27.84
N GLY A 612 -14.75 -2.08 28.38
CA GLY A 612 -14.66 -2.31 29.83
C GLY A 612 -13.45 -1.62 30.49
N CYS A 613 -12.48 -1.18 29.70
CA CYS A 613 -11.20 -0.66 30.18
C CYS A 613 -11.25 0.87 30.31
N ASP A 614 -10.47 1.46 31.24
CA ASP A 614 -10.39 2.92 31.39
C ASP A 614 -9.48 3.54 30.33
N ILE A 615 -10.00 3.55 29.09
CA ILE A 615 -9.26 3.95 27.89
C ILE A 615 -9.90 5.18 27.26
N ARG A 616 -9.06 6.11 26.83
CA ARG A 616 -9.46 7.21 25.96
C ARG A 616 -9.10 6.88 24.52
N ILE A 617 -10.13 6.70 23.70
CA ILE A 617 -10.02 6.29 22.30
C ILE A 617 -9.93 7.52 21.39
N GLY A 618 -8.89 7.57 20.56
CA GLY A 618 -8.86 8.42 19.38
C GLY A 618 -9.14 7.57 18.15
N LEU A 619 -10.28 7.77 17.48
CA LEU A 619 -10.60 7.07 16.23
C LEU A 619 -10.33 7.98 15.05
N LEU A 620 -9.36 7.61 14.21
CA LEU A 620 -8.95 8.33 13.01
C LEU A 620 -9.17 7.45 11.78
N MET A 621 -10.18 7.78 10.97
CA MET A 621 -10.38 7.17 9.66
C MET A 621 -9.72 8.03 8.58
N ASN A 622 -8.55 7.61 8.07
CA ASN A 622 -7.78 8.42 7.12
C ASN A 622 -8.38 8.46 5.72
N SER A 623 -9.09 7.42 5.30
CA SER A 623 -9.81 7.36 4.02
C SER A 623 -10.80 8.52 3.84
N SER A 624 -11.24 9.11 4.95
CA SER A 624 -12.08 10.29 4.95
C SER A 624 -11.42 11.56 4.39
N PHE A 625 -10.08 11.58 4.28
CA PHE A 625 -9.35 12.70 3.72
C PHE A 625 -9.11 12.59 2.21
N MET A 626 -9.71 11.65 1.47
CA MET A 626 -9.42 11.47 0.04
C MET A 626 -10.65 11.52 -0.89
N GLY A 627 -11.79 11.99 -0.39
CA GLY A 627 -12.88 12.49 -1.25
C GLY A 627 -13.86 11.47 -1.84
N THR A 628 -13.90 10.20 -1.40
CA THR A 628 -14.87 9.21 -1.92
C THR A 628 -15.62 8.44 -0.81
N ASP A 629 -16.89 8.12 -1.06
CA ASP A 629 -17.80 7.15 -0.41
C ASP A 629 -17.55 6.73 1.05
N GLU A 630 -17.50 7.71 1.97
CA GLU A 630 -17.55 7.41 3.40
C GLU A 630 -18.94 6.89 3.81
N LYS A 631 -18.98 5.66 4.34
CA LYS A 631 -20.15 5.13 5.04
C LYS A 631 -20.24 5.71 6.46
N PRO A 632 -21.47 5.93 6.96
CA PRO A 632 -21.68 6.43 8.32
C PRO A 632 -21.10 5.48 9.36
N LEU A 633 -20.44 6.03 10.38
CA LEU A 633 -19.81 5.29 11.49
C LEU A 633 -20.69 5.26 12.75
N ASP A 634 -21.97 5.58 12.62
CA ASP A 634 -22.93 5.63 13.71
C ASP A 634 -22.91 4.34 14.54
N GLU A 635 -23.08 3.18 13.89
CA GLU A 635 -23.09 1.87 14.57
C GLU A 635 -21.74 1.55 15.22
N VAL A 636 -20.64 2.02 14.65
CA VAL A 636 -19.29 1.87 15.22
C VAL A 636 -19.21 2.65 16.53
N ILE A 637 -19.71 3.88 16.58
CA ILE A 637 -19.69 4.70 17.79
C ILE A 637 -20.70 4.21 18.84
N LYS A 638 -21.88 3.69 18.43
CA LYS A 638 -22.91 3.15 19.34
C LYS A 638 -22.36 2.02 20.22
N VAL A 639 -21.38 1.28 19.75
CA VAL A 639 -20.70 0.23 20.54
C VAL A 639 -20.22 0.75 21.90
N LEU A 640 -19.71 1.98 21.95
CA LEU A 640 -19.19 2.59 23.17
C LEU A 640 -20.30 3.01 24.14
N HIS A 641 -21.58 2.99 23.75
CA HIS A 641 -22.72 3.36 24.61
C HIS A 641 -23.18 2.22 25.53
N GLY A 642 -22.52 1.06 25.49
CA GLY A 642 -22.74 0.02 26.50
C GLY A 642 -22.13 0.37 27.86
N ARG A 643 -22.42 -0.45 28.87
CA ARG A 643 -21.75 -0.36 30.18
C ARG A 643 -20.23 -0.53 30.02
N GLY A 644 -19.45 0.39 30.57
CA GLY A 644 -17.99 0.40 30.51
C GLY A 644 -17.37 1.74 30.89
N HIS A 645 -16.04 1.80 30.83
CA HIS A 645 -15.25 2.97 31.23
C HIS A 645 -14.56 3.68 30.04
N ALA A 646 -14.48 3.01 28.88
CA ALA A 646 -13.86 3.59 27.70
C ALA A 646 -14.61 4.84 27.24
N SER A 647 -13.86 5.82 26.75
CA SER A 647 -14.41 7.08 26.27
C SER A 647 -13.80 7.53 24.94
N LEU A 648 -14.62 8.10 24.07
CA LEU A 648 -14.19 8.68 22.82
C LEU A 648 -13.60 10.08 23.09
N GLY A 649 -12.29 10.21 22.89
CA GLY A 649 -11.55 11.47 23.06
C GLY A 649 -11.34 12.25 21.76
N LYS A 650 -11.17 11.55 20.63
CA LYS A 650 -11.06 12.15 19.30
C LYS A 650 -11.83 11.30 18.28
N PHE A 651 -12.45 11.96 17.31
CA PHE A 651 -13.16 11.30 16.22
C PHE A 651 -12.89 11.98 14.88
N THR A 652 -12.63 11.20 13.83
CA THR A 652 -12.57 11.67 12.45
C THR A 652 -13.33 10.69 11.54
N GLY A 653 -14.34 11.18 10.82
CA GLY A 653 -15.14 10.39 9.88
C GLY A 653 -16.48 11.03 9.54
N TYR A 654 -17.42 10.22 9.05
CA TYR A 654 -18.80 10.61 8.75
C TYR A 654 -19.78 9.98 9.74
N LEU A 655 -20.74 10.77 10.23
CA LEU A 655 -21.85 10.33 11.07
C LEU A 655 -23.16 10.87 10.48
N LYS A 656 -24.15 10.01 10.30
CA LYS A 656 -25.48 10.42 9.88
C LYS A 656 -26.25 11.07 11.03
N ASP A 657 -26.19 10.48 12.22
CA ASP A 657 -26.75 11.04 13.46
C ASP A 657 -25.64 11.53 14.39
N VAL A 658 -25.25 12.79 14.22
CA VAL A 658 -24.22 13.43 15.04
C VAL A 658 -24.58 13.46 16.54
N ARG A 659 -25.88 13.39 16.91
CA ARG A 659 -26.34 13.43 18.32
C ARG A 659 -25.81 12.26 19.14
N ILE A 660 -25.38 11.18 18.48
CA ILE A 660 -24.72 10.04 19.09
C ILE A 660 -23.48 10.42 19.94
N LEU A 661 -22.85 11.56 19.62
CA LEU A 661 -21.69 12.07 20.35
C LEU A 661 -22.06 12.72 21.68
N ASP A 662 -23.33 13.05 21.90
CA ASP A 662 -23.85 13.67 23.14
C ASP A 662 -24.97 12.85 23.80
N SER A 663 -25.26 11.65 23.31
CA SER A 663 -26.30 10.79 23.90
C SER A 663 -25.80 9.92 25.06
N HIS A 664 -24.48 9.75 25.25
CA HIS A 664 -23.92 8.86 26.27
C HIS A 664 -22.65 9.43 26.94
N PRO A 665 -22.40 9.16 28.25
CA PRO A 665 -21.19 9.65 28.93
C PRO A 665 -19.85 9.27 28.30
N SER A 666 -19.78 8.09 27.66
CA SER A 666 -18.55 7.61 26.99
C SER A 666 -18.19 8.45 25.76
N THR A 667 -19.15 9.07 25.09
CA THR A 667 -18.93 9.88 23.88
C THR A 667 -18.92 11.38 24.16
N ARG A 668 -19.47 11.84 25.29
CA ARG A 668 -19.44 13.26 25.71
C ARG A 668 -18.06 13.82 26.06
N ARG A 669 -17.05 12.96 26.27
CA ARG A 669 -15.68 13.36 26.66
C ARG A 669 -14.76 13.67 25.46
N LEU A 670 -15.34 14.13 24.36
CA LEU A 670 -14.63 14.52 23.14
C LEU A 670 -13.89 15.85 23.30
N TYR A 671 -12.65 15.87 22.82
CA TYR A 671 -11.80 17.08 22.78
C TYR A 671 -11.60 17.59 21.34
N SER A 672 -11.69 16.68 20.36
CA SER A 672 -11.46 16.98 18.94
C SER A 672 -12.41 16.16 18.07
N ILE A 673 -13.05 16.83 17.11
CA ILE A 673 -13.96 16.19 16.15
C ILE A 673 -13.59 16.67 14.74
N SER A 674 -13.57 15.75 13.78
CA SER A 674 -13.50 16.03 12.35
C SER A 674 -14.65 15.31 11.65
N LEU A 675 -15.63 16.08 11.17
CA LEU A 675 -16.87 15.56 10.58
C LEU A 675 -17.00 15.94 9.12
N ARG A 676 -17.50 15.00 8.32
CA ARG A 676 -18.12 15.32 7.03
C ARG A 676 -19.59 15.66 7.26
N ILE A 677 -20.03 16.80 6.75
CA ILE A 677 -21.38 17.36 6.91
C ILE A 677 -22.01 17.42 5.52
N LYS A 678 -22.91 16.49 5.24
CA LYS A 678 -23.66 16.38 3.99
C LYS A 678 -24.99 17.14 4.05
N GLU A 679 -25.59 17.23 5.23
CA GLU A 679 -26.90 17.84 5.43
C GLU A 679 -26.89 18.91 6.53
N TYR A 680 -27.85 19.84 6.46
CA TYR A 680 -27.99 20.90 7.47
C TYR A 680 -28.26 20.36 8.88
N GLU A 681 -29.03 19.28 9.02
CA GLU A 681 -29.37 18.70 10.33
C GLU A 681 -28.12 18.22 11.08
N GLU A 682 -27.16 17.63 10.37
CA GLU A 682 -25.88 17.18 10.92
C GLU A 682 -25.09 18.36 11.51
N TYR A 683 -25.07 19.49 10.81
CA TYR A 683 -24.47 20.73 11.30
C TYR A 683 -25.18 21.26 12.54
N GLU A 684 -26.51 21.31 12.53
CA GLU A 684 -27.29 21.82 13.66
C GLU A 684 -27.00 21.01 14.94
N ASN A 685 -26.87 19.69 14.80
CA ASN A 685 -26.50 18.80 15.88
C ASN A 685 -25.06 19.06 16.35
N LEU A 686 -24.09 19.23 15.45
CA LEU A 686 -22.72 19.63 15.81
C LEU A 686 -22.69 20.96 16.58
N TYR A 687 -23.49 21.95 16.17
CA TYR A 687 -23.62 23.23 16.88
C TYR A 687 -24.12 23.03 18.32
N LYS A 688 -25.18 22.23 18.51
CA LYS A 688 -25.73 21.92 19.86
C LYS A 688 -24.68 21.25 20.74
N ILE A 689 -23.95 20.27 20.20
CA ILE A 689 -22.87 19.57 20.92
C ILE A 689 -21.75 20.53 21.31
N SER A 690 -21.33 21.39 20.38
CA SER A 690 -20.28 22.38 20.62
C SER A 690 -20.67 23.39 21.70
N LYS A 691 -21.96 23.74 21.78
CA LYS A 691 -22.50 24.64 22.81
C LYS A 691 -22.53 24.00 24.20
N ASN A 692 -22.88 22.72 24.27
CA ASN A 692 -23.07 22.01 25.53
C ASN A 692 -21.77 21.39 26.08
N SER A 693 -20.78 21.16 25.23
CA SER A 693 -19.51 20.54 25.64
C SER A 693 -18.54 21.55 26.24
N HIS A 694 -18.08 21.28 27.46
CA HIS A 694 -17.01 22.04 28.12
C HIS A 694 -15.59 21.56 27.74
N LYS A 695 -15.47 20.50 26.93
CA LYS A 695 -14.19 19.85 26.60
C LYS A 695 -13.81 19.94 25.13
N LEU A 696 -14.81 20.01 24.24
CA LEU A 696 -14.58 20.12 22.81
C LEU A 696 -13.95 21.48 22.49
N SER A 697 -12.73 21.46 21.95
CA SER A 697 -11.98 22.67 21.64
C SER A 697 -11.49 22.74 20.20
N CYS A 698 -11.45 21.59 19.51
CA CYS A 698 -11.04 21.48 18.11
C CYS A 698 -12.15 20.89 17.25
N VAL A 699 -12.59 21.64 16.25
CA VAL A 699 -13.62 21.22 15.29
C VAL A 699 -13.10 21.39 13.87
N VAL A 700 -13.12 20.29 13.13
CA VAL A 700 -12.91 20.27 11.68
C VAL A 700 -14.23 19.90 11.01
N ILE A 701 -14.71 20.74 10.11
CA ILE A 701 -15.92 20.50 9.31
C ILE A 701 -15.50 20.32 7.85
N ARG A 702 -16.03 19.31 7.19
CA ARG A 702 -15.88 19.09 5.74
C ARG A 702 -17.23 19.10 5.07
N ILE A 703 -17.40 19.92 4.05
CA ILE A 703 -18.67 20.11 3.35
C ILE A 703 -18.45 19.67 1.90
N PRO A 704 -19.01 18.53 1.48
CA PRO A 704 -18.76 17.97 0.16
C PRO A 704 -19.54 18.66 -0.96
N ASP A 705 -20.67 19.29 -0.63
CA ASP A 705 -21.52 20.00 -1.57
C ASP A 705 -22.11 21.23 -0.88
N VAL A 706 -21.91 22.40 -1.47
CA VAL A 706 -22.43 23.65 -0.90
C VAL A 706 -23.93 23.81 -1.11
N SER A 707 -24.51 23.12 -2.10
CA SER A 707 -25.94 23.19 -2.42
C SER A 707 -26.81 22.49 -1.38
N SER A 708 -26.25 21.50 -0.68
CA SER A 708 -26.97 20.73 0.34
C SER A 708 -27.10 21.46 1.69
N ILE A 709 -26.37 22.57 1.89
CA ILE A 709 -26.37 23.32 3.14
C ILE A 709 -27.05 24.69 3.00
N LYS A 710 -28.18 24.84 3.68
CA LYS A 710 -28.96 26.10 3.69
C LYS A 710 -28.32 27.14 4.62
N VAL A 711 -27.53 28.06 4.05
CA VAL A 711 -26.80 29.13 4.78
C VAL A 711 -27.64 29.89 5.80
N LYS A 712 -28.86 30.31 5.43
CA LYS A 712 -29.75 31.10 6.32
C LYS A 712 -30.06 30.40 7.65
N LYS A 713 -29.88 29.09 7.72
CA LYS A 713 -30.15 28.30 8.91
C LYS A 713 -28.88 28.03 9.73
N LEU A 714 -27.68 28.25 9.18
CA LEU A 714 -26.41 28.00 9.88
C LEU A 714 -26.25 28.95 11.07
N LYS A 715 -25.78 28.39 12.18
CA LYS A 715 -25.48 29.11 13.43
C LYS A 715 -23.98 29.08 13.66
N GLU A 716 -23.42 30.18 14.13
CA GLU A 716 -22.01 30.30 14.48
C GLU A 716 -21.58 29.31 15.57
N LEU A 717 -20.42 28.67 15.45
CA LEU A 717 -19.88 27.81 16.50
C LEU A 717 -19.37 28.63 17.71
N PRO A 718 -19.61 28.16 18.95
CA PRO A 718 -19.34 28.94 20.17
C PRO A 718 -17.85 29.23 20.40
N PRO A 719 -17.52 30.27 21.20
CA PRO A 719 -16.14 30.64 21.54
C PRO A 719 -15.33 29.57 22.30
N SER A 720 -15.99 28.56 22.87
CA SER A 720 -15.33 27.40 23.48
C SER A 720 -14.51 26.59 22.48
N ILE A 721 -14.88 26.64 21.19
CA ILE A 721 -14.09 26.07 20.11
C ILE A 721 -12.91 27.00 19.83
N THR A 722 -11.70 26.60 20.21
CA THR A 722 -10.48 27.40 20.07
C THR A 722 -9.76 27.18 18.75
N HIS A 723 -10.02 26.05 18.07
CA HIS A 723 -9.51 25.71 16.75
C HIS A 723 -10.66 25.31 15.84
N LEU A 724 -10.88 26.09 14.78
CA LEU A 724 -11.88 25.81 13.76
C LEU A 724 -11.21 25.65 12.40
N LYS A 725 -11.45 24.50 11.77
CA LYS A 725 -11.09 24.26 10.38
C LYS A 725 -12.35 23.95 9.58
N VAL A 726 -12.61 24.70 8.51
CA VAL A 726 -13.69 24.39 7.58
C VAL A 726 -13.08 24.07 6.22
N CYS A 727 -13.37 22.88 5.72
CA CYS A 727 -13.03 22.43 4.39
C CYS A 727 -14.31 22.41 3.54
N ILE A 728 -14.29 23.03 2.38
CA ILE A 728 -15.40 22.99 1.42
C ILE A 728 -14.88 22.34 0.14
N GLU A 729 -15.46 21.21 -0.25
CA GLU A 729 -15.00 20.39 -1.38
C GLU A 729 -15.69 20.82 -2.69
N GLY A 730 -14.96 20.73 -3.81
CA GLY A 730 -15.48 20.88 -5.16
C GLY A 730 -16.05 22.25 -5.48
N VAL A 731 -15.41 23.33 -5.01
CA VAL A 731 -15.88 24.71 -5.24
C VAL A 731 -15.45 25.19 -6.62
N THR A 732 -16.41 25.77 -7.34
CA THR A 732 -16.30 26.40 -8.65
C THR A 732 -16.59 27.90 -8.56
N ASP A 733 -16.34 28.65 -9.62
CA ASP A 733 -16.65 30.09 -9.69
C ASP A 733 -18.13 30.38 -9.41
N GLU A 734 -19.03 29.53 -9.88
CA GLU A 734 -20.48 29.67 -9.67
C GLU A 734 -20.90 29.41 -8.22
N THR A 735 -20.16 28.54 -7.52
CA THR A 735 -20.48 28.07 -6.18
C THR A 735 -19.67 28.75 -5.08
N ILE A 736 -18.75 29.65 -5.44
CA ILE A 736 -17.88 30.38 -4.51
C ILE A 736 -18.65 31.28 -3.55
N GLY A 737 -19.67 31.99 -4.05
CA GLY A 737 -20.53 32.86 -3.23
C GLY A 737 -21.25 32.07 -2.13
N PRO A 738 -21.96 30.98 -2.47
CA PRO A 738 -22.50 30.03 -1.50
C PRO A 738 -21.45 29.50 -0.51
N ALA A 739 -20.27 29.08 -0.97
CA ALA A 739 -19.20 28.56 -0.12
C ALA A 739 -18.71 29.60 0.91
N ILE A 740 -18.48 30.84 0.48
CA ILE A 740 -18.15 31.97 1.33
C ILE A 740 -19.24 32.21 2.38
N ALA A 741 -20.50 32.18 1.95
CA ALA A 741 -21.64 32.45 2.82
C ALA A 741 -21.78 31.37 3.90
N ILE A 742 -21.55 30.10 3.55
CA ILE A 742 -21.43 28.98 4.49
C ILE A 742 -20.33 29.25 5.52
N TRP A 743 -19.10 29.52 5.08
CA TRP A 743 -17.97 29.79 5.98
C TRP A 743 -18.27 30.95 6.94
N ARG A 744 -18.75 32.08 6.42
CA ARG A 744 -19.11 33.26 7.23
C ARG A 744 -20.16 32.91 8.28
N ALA A 745 -21.16 32.11 7.93
CA ALA A 745 -22.20 31.70 8.87
C ALA A 745 -21.67 30.73 9.95
N ILE A 746 -20.74 29.82 9.61
CA ILE A 746 -20.13 28.89 10.58
C ILE A 746 -19.19 29.62 11.53
N ARG A 747 -18.33 30.50 11.00
CA ARG A 747 -17.33 31.25 11.75
C ARG A 747 -17.99 32.33 12.61
N GLY A 748 -18.96 33.03 12.04
CA GLY A 748 -19.68 34.16 12.64
C GLY A 748 -18.76 35.33 13.04
N ASN A 749 -19.01 35.91 14.21
CA ASN A 749 -18.30 37.08 14.71
C ASN A 749 -17.22 36.77 15.77
N THR A 750 -17.09 35.50 16.17
CA THR A 750 -16.16 35.04 17.20
C THR A 750 -14.73 35.17 16.71
N GLN A 751 -13.90 35.82 17.52
CA GLN A 751 -12.45 35.83 17.37
C GLN A 751 -11.87 34.69 18.23
N ARG A 752 -11.19 33.72 17.60
CA ARG A 752 -10.61 32.55 18.29
C ARG A 752 -9.15 32.80 18.66
N LYS A 753 -8.71 32.20 19.77
CA LYS A 753 -7.38 32.45 20.37
C LYS A 753 -6.21 31.89 19.56
N ASN A 754 -6.41 30.77 18.85
CA ASN A 754 -5.29 29.99 18.33
C ASN A 754 -5.27 29.88 16.80
N GLN A 755 -6.34 29.38 16.15
CA GLN A 755 -6.37 29.21 14.69
C GLN A 755 -7.81 29.18 14.11
N ASP A 756 -8.09 30.07 13.15
CA ASP A 756 -9.20 29.95 12.19
C ASP A 756 -8.66 29.59 10.80
N TYR A 757 -9.07 28.44 10.26
CA TYR A 757 -8.58 27.92 8.98
C TYR A 757 -9.72 27.58 8.02
N LEU A 758 -9.70 28.18 6.84
CA LEU A 758 -10.58 27.83 5.73
C LEU A 758 -9.78 27.12 4.64
N ARG A 759 -10.29 26.01 4.13
CA ARG A 759 -9.72 25.30 3.00
C ARG A 759 -10.81 25.08 1.95
N PHE A 760 -10.54 25.49 0.73
CA PHE A 760 -11.24 24.97 -0.43
C PHE A 760 -10.52 23.67 -0.84
N TRP A 761 -11.27 22.60 -1.09
CA TRP A 761 -10.71 21.29 -1.40
C TRP A 761 -11.05 20.97 -2.86
N ASP A 762 -10.01 20.66 -3.63
CA ASP A 762 -10.12 20.14 -4.99
C ASP A 762 -10.91 18.82 -5.06
N VAL A 763 -11.89 18.76 -5.96
CA VAL A 763 -12.56 17.53 -6.39
C VAL A 763 -12.47 17.49 -7.91
N GLU A 764 -12.24 16.31 -8.46
CA GLU A 764 -12.13 16.10 -9.92
C GLU A 764 -13.27 16.84 -10.65
N GLU A 765 -12.91 17.62 -11.67
CA GLU A 765 -13.81 18.44 -12.50
C GLU A 765 -14.51 19.64 -11.81
N ARG A 766 -14.31 19.91 -10.51
CA ARG A 766 -14.97 21.01 -9.78
C ARG A 766 -13.98 21.95 -9.07
N LYS A 767 -13.53 22.98 -9.79
CA LYS A 767 -12.39 23.83 -9.38
C LYS A 767 -12.63 25.33 -9.63
N LEU A 768 -11.90 26.16 -8.89
CA LEU A 768 -11.93 27.62 -9.04
C LEU A 768 -11.02 28.09 -10.18
N SER A 769 -11.47 29.10 -10.92
CA SER A 769 -10.63 29.83 -11.86
C SER A 769 -9.78 30.89 -11.15
N PRO A 770 -8.76 31.47 -11.81
CA PRO A 770 -8.02 32.61 -11.28
C PRO A 770 -8.93 33.80 -10.93
N SER A 771 -9.99 34.03 -11.72
CA SER A 771 -10.98 35.08 -11.44
C SER A 771 -11.79 34.76 -10.18
N GLY A 772 -12.17 33.51 -9.97
CA GLY A 772 -12.79 33.04 -8.73
C GLY A 772 -11.89 33.25 -7.52
N VAL A 773 -10.58 32.97 -7.64
CA VAL A 773 -9.61 33.23 -6.57
C VAL A 773 -9.53 34.72 -6.23
N ILE A 774 -9.47 35.60 -7.24
CA ILE A 774 -9.49 37.05 -7.03
C ILE A 774 -10.77 37.48 -6.31
N GLN A 775 -11.93 36.96 -6.72
CA GLN A 775 -13.20 37.20 -6.03
C GLN A 775 -13.12 36.80 -4.55
N LEU A 776 -12.52 35.64 -4.24
CA LEU A 776 -12.36 35.20 -2.86
C LEU A 776 -11.44 36.12 -2.03
N ILE A 777 -10.34 36.60 -2.63
CA ILE A 777 -9.41 37.51 -1.96
C ILE A 777 -10.10 38.84 -1.63
N ASN A 778 -10.83 39.40 -2.61
CA ASN A 778 -11.56 40.66 -2.46
C ASN A 778 -12.65 40.63 -1.39
N VAL A 779 -13.17 39.44 -1.07
CA VAL A 779 -14.18 39.23 -0.03
C VAL A 779 -13.62 39.43 1.39
N ASP A 780 -12.29 39.55 1.53
CA ASP A 780 -11.54 39.79 2.78
C ASP A 780 -12.02 38.92 3.95
N LEU A 781 -11.94 37.60 3.75
CA LEU A 781 -12.35 36.65 4.78
C LEU A 781 -11.44 36.73 6.02
N PRO A 782 -12.02 36.79 7.23
CA PRO A 782 -11.29 36.97 8.49
C PRO A 782 -10.78 35.64 9.05
N ALA A 783 -10.07 34.86 8.23
CA ALA A 783 -9.39 33.63 8.65
C ALA A 783 -7.88 33.88 8.76
N ASP A 784 -7.21 33.25 9.72
CA ASP A 784 -5.76 33.34 9.88
C ASP A 784 -5.00 32.67 8.72
N ARG A 785 -5.67 31.71 8.09
CA ARG A 785 -5.20 30.99 6.91
C ARG A 785 -6.38 30.59 6.02
N ILE A 786 -6.22 30.80 4.72
CA ILE A 786 -7.17 30.37 3.69
C ILE A 786 -6.37 29.60 2.66
N ASP A 787 -6.67 28.32 2.43
CA ASP A 787 -6.02 27.53 1.38
C ASP A 787 -7.00 27.37 0.21
N ILE A 788 -6.57 27.68 -1.03
CA ILE A 788 -7.44 27.68 -2.21
C ILE A 788 -6.79 26.87 -3.34
N PRO A 789 -7.36 25.76 -3.81
CA PRO A 789 -6.77 24.93 -4.84
C PRO A 789 -7.04 25.52 -6.23
N LEU A 790 -6.04 25.43 -7.11
CA LEU A 790 -6.15 25.81 -8.53
C LEU A 790 -5.66 24.65 -9.40
N ASP A 791 -6.33 24.39 -10.51
CA ASP A 791 -6.02 23.25 -11.38
C ASP A 791 -4.83 23.48 -12.31
N GLN A 792 -4.48 24.74 -12.53
CA GLN A 792 -3.62 25.16 -13.63
C GLN A 792 -2.44 25.99 -13.13
N PRO A 793 -1.36 26.10 -13.93
CA PRO A 793 -0.59 27.35 -13.89
C PRO A 793 -1.51 28.54 -13.80
N LEU A 794 -1.12 29.52 -13.01
CA LEU A 794 -1.41 30.87 -13.43
C LEU A 794 -0.44 31.23 -14.55
N ASN A 795 -0.94 31.80 -15.64
CA ASN A 795 -0.06 32.57 -16.51
C ASN A 795 0.51 33.75 -15.69
N ASP A 796 1.65 34.31 -16.10
CA ASP A 796 2.31 35.40 -15.36
C ASP A 796 1.39 36.59 -15.09
N TYR A 797 0.41 36.82 -15.99
CA TYR A 797 -0.59 37.87 -15.86
C TYR A 797 -1.56 37.62 -14.69
N ASP A 798 -2.12 36.42 -14.57
CA ASP A 798 -3.05 36.05 -13.50
C ASP A 798 -2.33 35.88 -12.15
N GLU A 799 -1.08 35.40 -12.15
CA GLU A 799 -0.23 35.34 -10.95
C GLU A 799 0.00 36.74 -10.39
N LYS A 800 0.38 37.68 -11.26
CA LYS A 800 0.59 39.08 -10.88
C LYS A 800 -0.69 39.71 -10.35
N ARG A 801 -1.83 39.49 -11.00
CA ARG A 801 -3.14 40.02 -10.55
C ARG A 801 -3.54 39.48 -9.18
N ILE A 802 -3.34 38.18 -8.94
CA ILE A 802 -3.65 37.56 -7.64
C ILE A 802 -2.70 38.10 -6.56
N GLN A 803 -1.41 38.25 -6.85
CA GLN A 803 -0.44 38.79 -5.90
C GLN A 803 -0.68 40.29 -5.59
N GLU A 804 -1.03 41.09 -6.59
CA GLU A 804 -1.43 42.50 -6.40
C GLU A 804 -2.64 42.59 -5.47
N LYS A 805 -3.66 41.76 -5.68
CA LYS A 805 -4.83 41.70 -4.79
C LYS A 805 -4.52 41.18 -3.39
N LEU A 806 -3.58 40.24 -3.26
CA LEU A 806 -3.12 39.83 -1.94
C LEU A 806 -2.45 40.97 -1.19
N ASN A 807 -1.59 41.75 -1.85
CA ASN A 807 -0.87 42.86 -1.23
C ASN A 807 -1.80 44.00 -0.76
N GLU A 808 -2.98 44.16 -1.37
CA GLU A 808 -4.01 45.11 -0.96
C GLU A 808 -4.75 44.69 0.34
N LYS A 809 -4.58 43.45 0.83
CA LYS A 809 -5.35 42.89 1.95
C LYS A 809 -4.87 43.37 3.32
N LYS A 810 -5.78 43.40 4.30
CA LYS A 810 -5.46 43.74 5.71
C LYS A 810 -5.12 42.52 6.58
N SER A 811 -5.50 41.32 6.14
CA SER A 811 -5.40 40.06 6.90
C SER A 811 -4.37 39.10 6.28
N LYS A 812 -3.72 38.28 7.11
CA LYS A 812 -2.80 37.22 6.62
C LYS A 812 -3.58 36.25 5.74
N CYS A 813 -3.19 36.15 4.47
CA CYS A 813 -3.82 35.27 3.49
C CYS A 813 -2.70 34.55 2.73
N THR A 814 -2.84 33.23 2.56
CA THR A 814 -1.88 32.41 1.81
C THR A 814 -2.64 31.70 0.71
N VAL A 815 -2.67 32.26 -0.49
CA VAL A 815 -3.29 31.57 -1.63
C VAL A 815 -2.33 30.47 -2.05
N LYS A 816 -2.75 29.22 -1.81
CA LYS A 816 -2.01 28.04 -2.22
C LYS A 816 -2.36 27.66 -3.64
N LEU A 817 -1.71 28.25 -4.64
CA LEU A 817 -1.91 27.82 -6.02
C LEU A 817 -1.46 26.36 -6.12
N MET A 818 -2.41 25.42 -6.15
CA MET A 818 -2.07 24.01 -6.27
C MET A 818 -1.31 23.84 -7.58
N GLY A 819 -0.16 23.18 -7.50
CA GLY A 819 0.64 22.91 -8.69
C GLY A 819 -0.12 21.98 -9.62
N SER A 820 0.04 22.19 -10.93
CA SER A 820 -0.37 21.20 -11.93
C SER A 820 0.82 20.33 -12.33
N VAL A 821 0.57 19.33 -13.17
CA VAL A 821 1.60 18.55 -13.88
C VAL A 821 2.61 19.46 -14.59
N LYS A 822 2.13 20.61 -15.08
CA LYS A 822 2.84 21.53 -15.95
C LYS A 822 3.58 22.65 -15.18
N TYR A 823 3.17 22.98 -13.93
CA TYR A 823 3.75 24.09 -13.16
C TYR A 823 3.79 23.79 -11.65
N PRO A 824 4.95 23.93 -10.98
CA PRO A 824 5.07 23.75 -9.54
C PRO A 824 4.09 24.63 -8.78
N ARG A 825 3.58 24.12 -7.64
CA ARG A 825 2.83 24.93 -6.70
C ARG A 825 3.60 26.20 -6.40
N ARG A 826 2.92 27.34 -6.35
CA ARG A 826 3.46 28.59 -5.79
C ARG A 826 2.52 29.08 -4.72
N ASP A 827 3.03 29.22 -3.50
CA ASP A 827 2.30 29.93 -2.45
C ASP A 827 2.41 31.42 -2.71
N LEU A 828 1.31 32.07 -3.05
CA LEU A 828 1.22 33.53 -3.02
C LEU A 828 0.84 33.93 -1.60
N LYS A 829 1.72 34.69 -0.96
CA LYS A 829 1.53 35.15 0.41
C LYS A 829 1.31 36.65 0.41
N TYR A 830 0.55 37.11 1.39
CA TYR A 830 0.59 38.51 1.78
C TYR A 830 2.02 38.88 2.18
N ASN A 831 2.69 39.69 1.36
CA ASN A 831 3.97 40.32 1.71
C ASN A 831 3.64 41.70 2.27
N LYS A 832 3.57 41.81 3.59
CA LYS A 832 3.75 43.13 4.19
C LYS A 832 5.25 43.36 4.21
N ASP A 833 5.75 44.22 3.34
CA ASP A 833 7.08 44.78 3.56
C ASP A 833 7.08 45.35 4.99
N GLU A 834 8.02 44.87 5.80
CA GLU A 834 8.54 45.63 6.93
C GLU A 834 9.09 46.94 6.34
N LYS A 835 8.27 47.99 6.35
CA LYS A 835 8.73 49.37 6.25
C LYS A 835 8.55 50.04 7.59
#